data_AF-A0A8X7VUW1-F1
#
_entry.id   AF-A0A8X7VUW1-F1
#
_cell.length_a   1.000
_cell.length_b   1.000
_cell.length_c   1.000
_cell.angle_alpha   90.00
_cell.angle_beta   90.00
_cell.angle_gamma   90.00
#
_symmetry.space_group_name_H-M   'P 1'
#
loop_
_entity.id
_entity.type
_entity.pdbx_description
1 polymer ?
#
loop_
_entity_poly.entity_id
_entity_poly.type
_entity_poly.pdbx_seq_one_letter_code
_entity_poly.pdbx_strand_id
1 'polypeptide(L)'
;MRVAVIGGGISGLGSAYVLSKEYGIEEVVLFEKEQSLGGHAKTVRFDGVDFDIGFIVFNTVTYPNMIEFFKSLRVDMEIADMSFSVSLDNGRGCEWGCRSLSSLFAQKRNILNPYFWKMITEIKKFKEDVLKYLEDQERNLDLDRTKTLGEFLKSHGYSDLFQKAYLVPVCSLIWSCPADSVLNFSAYSVLSFCRNHHLLQIFGRPQWLTVAGRSQTYVAKVRAELEQRGCKIRTSCKVQSVVTSEDGCVIVTTEDGSQEVYDKCIFTVHAPDTLKLLGEQVTDDETRVLGAFQYAYSDLYLHRDTDLMPRNTAAWSAWNFLGDSENKASLTYWLNIIQNLGEERDPYFLTINPEHTPKETLYKWTTGHPLPSVSTWKASQELHKIQGKRGIWFCGAYQGYGFHEDGLKALIMAAQGLLGKHMVTPLSNPKHMVPSLTEKGARFFFTRFLRNFISTGCVTILEEGGSVYTFAGKDSRCQLKSVLVIHSPQFYWKVMTQADLGLADAYINGDFSFVDKERGLLYLLMILIANKELNSNNSNHAKKRGWWTPMFLTASLASAKSFLKHVARQNTLTQARRNISRHYDLSNELFALFLDDTMTYSSAVFKSNDEDLRTAQMRKISLLIDKARIKKSHEVLEIGCGWGTLAIEVVRRTGCKYTGITLSIEQLKYAEAKVKEAGLEDHIKFELCDYRQLSDAQKYDRIISCEMLEAVGHEFMETFFSHCEAALAEDGIFVLQFISIPEERYDEYRLSSDFIKEYIFPGGCLPSLARVTSAMASSSRLCVENVENIGIHYYQTLRCWRKTFLERQKQIIDLGFDDKFIRTWEYYFDYCAAGFKTLTLGNYQVVFSRPGNIAAFGDPFHSLPSAQKKQE
;
A
#
# COMPACT_ATOMS: atom_id res chain seq x y z
N MET A 1 -37.42 -0.14 -17.83
CA MET A 1 -37.70 1.00 -16.93
C MET A 1 -37.17 2.31 -17.49
N ARG A 2 -37.97 3.38 -17.52
CA ARG A 2 -37.62 4.74 -17.95
C ARG A 2 -37.40 5.64 -16.73
N VAL A 3 -36.29 6.36 -16.68
CA VAL A 3 -35.88 7.19 -15.53
C VAL A 3 -35.62 8.63 -15.93
N ALA A 4 -36.22 9.58 -15.21
CA ALA A 4 -35.90 11.00 -15.33
C ALA A 4 -34.84 11.43 -14.31
N VAL A 5 -33.86 12.22 -14.75
CA VAL A 5 -32.86 12.85 -13.89
C VAL A 5 -32.99 14.37 -14.04
N ILE A 6 -33.30 15.06 -12.96
CA ILE A 6 -33.59 16.51 -12.97
C ILE A 6 -32.38 17.27 -12.43
N GLY A 7 -31.74 18.06 -13.29
CA GLY A 7 -30.50 18.79 -13.04
C GLY A 7 -29.29 18.13 -13.70
N GLY A 8 -28.46 18.90 -14.42
CA GLY A 8 -27.28 18.45 -15.16
C GLY A 8 -25.96 18.78 -14.48
N GLY A 9 -25.95 18.95 -13.15
CA GLY A 9 -24.73 19.08 -12.35
C GLY A 9 -23.98 17.75 -12.18
N ILE A 10 -22.91 17.74 -11.37
CA ILE A 10 -22.11 16.52 -11.11
C ILE A 10 -22.97 15.33 -10.64
N SER A 11 -23.93 15.58 -9.75
CA SER A 11 -24.86 14.57 -9.25
C SER A 11 -25.75 14.01 -10.37
N GLY A 12 -26.30 14.87 -11.23
CA GLY A 12 -27.16 14.45 -12.35
C GLY A 12 -26.40 13.69 -13.43
N LEU A 13 -25.27 14.24 -13.86
CA LEU A 13 -24.38 13.60 -14.84
C LEU A 13 -23.91 12.23 -14.35
N GLY A 14 -23.50 12.12 -13.09
CA GLY A 14 -23.07 10.85 -12.51
C GLY A 14 -24.24 9.87 -12.31
N SER A 15 -25.43 10.33 -11.88
CA SER A 15 -26.63 9.48 -11.79
C SER A 15 -26.99 8.89 -13.14
N ALA A 16 -27.06 9.73 -14.18
CA ALA A 16 -27.33 9.26 -15.54
C ALA A 16 -26.25 8.27 -16.01
N TYR A 17 -24.98 8.54 -15.69
CA TYR A 17 -23.86 7.70 -16.08
C TYR A 17 -23.94 6.31 -15.45
N VAL A 18 -24.25 6.22 -14.15
CA VAL A 18 -24.42 4.95 -13.44
C VAL A 18 -25.63 4.19 -13.98
N LEU A 19 -26.79 4.86 -14.10
CA LEU A 19 -28.03 4.22 -14.56
C LEU A 19 -27.93 3.71 -16.01
N SER A 20 -27.23 4.44 -16.89
CA SER A 20 -27.04 4.03 -18.30
C SER A 20 -26.18 2.78 -18.49
N LYS A 21 -25.53 2.28 -17.43
CA LYS A 21 -24.72 1.05 -17.47
C LYS A 21 -25.52 -0.20 -17.11
N GLU A 22 -26.74 -0.04 -16.62
CA GLU A 22 -27.43 -1.10 -15.90
C GLU A 22 -28.47 -1.82 -16.77
N TYR A 23 -28.45 -3.15 -16.69
CA TYR A 23 -29.44 -3.99 -17.37
C TYR A 23 -30.82 -3.77 -16.73
N GLY A 24 -31.83 -3.46 -17.56
CA GLY A 24 -33.21 -3.19 -17.11
C GLY A 24 -33.62 -1.72 -17.14
N ILE A 25 -32.68 -0.80 -17.35
CA ILE A 25 -32.97 0.60 -17.69
C ILE A 25 -33.07 0.71 -19.22
N GLU A 26 -34.26 1.04 -19.71
CA GLU A 26 -34.52 1.20 -21.15
C GLU A 26 -34.19 2.60 -21.63
N GLU A 27 -34.43 3.61 -20.79
CA GLU A 27 -34.22 5.01 -21.13
C GLU A 27 -33.86 5.82 -19.90
N VAL A 28 -32.85 6.68 -20.04
CA VAL A 28 -32.53 7.73 -19.08
C VAL A 28 -32.66 9.07 -19.79
N VAL A 29 -33.41 10.00 -19.20
CA VAL A 29 -33.55 11.37 -19.71
C VAL A 29 -33.04 12.35 -18.67
N LEU A 30 -32.00 13.10 -19.03
CA LEU A 30 -31.37 14.12 -18.19
C LEU A 30 -31.89 15.51 -18.60
N PHE A 31 -32.55 16.20 -17.68
CA PHE A 31 -33.07 17.56 -17.87
C PHE A 31 -32.15 18.59 -17.23
N GLU A 32 -31.72 19.60 -18.00
CA GLU A 32 -30.93 20.73 -17.53
C GLU A 32 -31.58 22.05 -17.98
N LYS A 33 -31.77 22.97 -17.02
CA LYS A 33 -32.40 24.27 -17.26
C LYS A 33 -31.49 25.18 -18.09
N GLU A 34 -30.17 25.08 -17.90
CA GLU A 34 -29.17 25.89 -18.59
C GLU A 34 -28.83 25.28 -19.96
N GLN A 35 -28.20 26.07 -20.83
CA GLN A 35 -27.67 25.56 -22.09
C GLN A 35 -26.46 24.62 -21.89
N SER A 36 -25.70 24.83 -20.81
CA SER A 36 -24.48 24.07 -20.49
C SER A 36 -24.71 23.07 -19.35
N LEU A 37 -24.10 21.89 -19.46
CA LEU A 37 -24.04 20.90 -18.38
C LEU A 37 -22.92 21.24 -17.38
N GLY A 38 -22.97 20.64 -16.19
CA GLY A 38 -21.93 20.70 -15.17
C GLY A 38 -22.32 21.50 -13.92
N GLY A 39 -23.29 22.42 -14.02
CA GLY A 39 -23.73 23.25 -12.89
C GLY A 39 -22.57 24.07 -12.31
N HIS A 40 -22.11 23.70 -11.11
CA HIS A 40 -20.94 24.34 -10.47
C HIS A 40 -19.60 24.02 -11.16
N ALA A 41 -19.53 22.98 -11.99
CA ALA A 41 -18.38 22.71 -12.84
C ALA A 41 -18.41 23.61 -14.08
N LYS A 42 -18.00 24.87 -13.90
CA LYS A 42 -18.11 25.93 -14.90
C LYS A 42 -16.74 26.47 -15.32
N THR A 43 -16.47 26.39 -16.62
CA THR A 43 -15.30 26.97 -17.27
C THR A 43 -15.72 28.16 -18.14
N VAL A 44 -15.00 29.27 -18.06
CA VAL A 44 -15.19 30.47 -18.90
C VAL A 44 -13.91 30.80 -19.65
N ARG A 45 -14.02 31.47 -20.81
CA ARG A 45 -12.87 31.80 -21.66
C ARG A 45 -12.70 33.30 -21.83
N PHE A 46 -11.53 33.82 -21.48
CA PHE A 46 -11.14 35.22 -21.69
C PHE A 46 -9.68 35.29 -22.13
N ASP A 47 -9.35 36.21 -23.04
CA ASP A 47 -7.98 36.42 -23.55
C ASP A 47 -7.29 35.13 -24.06
N GLY A 48 -8.07 34.21 -24.63
CA GLY A 48 -7.60 32.93 -25.13
C GLY A 48 -7.27 31.89 -24.05
N VAL A 49 -7.61 32.17 -22.78
CA VAL A 49 -7.36 31.31 -21.61
C VAL A 49 -8.69 30.82 -21.04
N ASP A 50 -8.75 29.55 -20.66
CA ASP A 50 -9.91 28.92 -20.04
C ASP A 50 -9.73 28.85 -18.50
N PHE A 51 -10.74 29.29 -17.76
CA PHE A 51 -10.74 29.41 -16.30
C PHE A 51 -11.90 28.63 -15.68
N ASP A 52 -11.61 27.76 -14.71
CA ASP A 52 -12.63 27.24 -13.81
C ASP A 52 -12.98 28.29 -12.75
N ILE A 53 -14.28 28.55 -12.59
CA ILE A 53 -14.80 29.57 -11.65
C ILE A 53 -15.74 29.00 -10.59
N GLY A 54 -15.95 27.68 -10.58
CA GLY A 54 -16.71 26.98 -9.53
C GLY A 54 -15.94 25.78 -9.01
N PHE A 55 -15.97 24.66 -9.72
CA PHE A 55 -15.13 23.49 -9.39
C PHE A 55 -13.70 23.66 -9.90
N ILE A 56 -12.79 24.09 -9.02
CA ILE A 56 -11.40 24.37 -9.38
C ILE A 56 -10.45 23.24 -8.96
N VAL A 57 -10.61 22.73 -7.74
CA VAL A 57 -9.64 21.80 -7.11
C VAL A 57 -10.29 20.63 -6.39
N PHE A 58 -9.56 19.53 -6.30
CA PHE A 58 -9.88 18.32 -5.55
C PHE A 58 -8.58 17.67 -5.05
N ASN A 59 -8.66 16.58 -4.27
CA ASN A 59 -7.46 15.86 -3.82
C ASN A 59 -7.74 14.36 -3.66
N THR A 60 -6.69 13.55 -3.62
CA THR A 60 -6.81 12.08 -3.59
C THR A 60 -7.36 11.51 -2.30
N VAL A 61 -7.42 12.30 -1.22
CA VAL A 61 -7.85 11.85 0.11
C VAL A 61 -9.34 12.02 0.30
N THR A 62 -9.84 13.21 -0.04
CA THR A 62 -11.24 13.58 0.23
C THR A 62 -12.12 13.47 -0.99
N TYR A 63 -11.55 13.13 -2.15
CA TYR A 63 -12.28 12.91 -3.41
C TYR A 63 -12.01 11.52 -4.04
N PRO A 64 -12.01 10.40 -3.28
CA PRO A 64 -11.67 9.09 -3.85
C PRO A 64 -12.64 8.64 -4.95
N ASN A 65 -13.94 8.89 -4.81
CA ASN A 65 -14.93 8.51 -5.82
C ASN A 65 -14.78 9.36 -7.07
N MET A 66 -14.50 10.66 -6.92
CA MET A 66 -14.20 11.55 -8.05
C MET A 66 -12.94 11.13 -8.81
N ILE A 67 -11.86 10.75 -8.11
CA ILE A 67 -10.63 10.25 -8.73
C ILE A 67 -10.91 9.00 -9.56
N GLU A 68 -11.67 8.05 -9.01
CA GLU A 68 -12.01 6.83 -9.73
C GLU A 68 -12.90 7.13 -10.94
N PHE A 69 -13.84 8.06 -10.80
CA PHE A 69 -14.68 8.51 -11.90
C PHE A 69 -13.84 9.17 -13.02
N PHE A 70 -12.90 10.05 -12.68
CA PHE A 70 -11.97 10.63 -13.65
C PHE A 70 -11.08 9.59 -14.34
N LYS A 71 -10.55 8.61 -13.61
CA LYS A 71 -9.79 7.50 -14.20
C LYS A 71 -10.63 6.70 -15.19
N SER A 72 -11.89 6.41 -14.83
CA SER A 72 -12.81 5.66 -15.70
C SER A 72 -13.10 6.39 -17.02
N LEU A 73 -13.10 7.72 -16.99
CA LEU A 73 -13.30 8.61 -18.14
C LEU A 73 -11.99 9.00 -18.84
N ARG A 74 -10.83 8.53 -18.34
CA ARG A 74 -9.49 8.92 -18.81
C ARG A 74 -9.32 10.45 -18.81
N VAL A 75 -9.72 11.11 -17.73
CA VAL A 75 -9.52 12.55 -17.51
C VAL A 75 -8.16 12.76 -16.85
N ASP A 76 -7.33 13.57 -17.47
CA ASP A 76 -6.01 13.93 -16.95
C ASP A 76 -6.13 14.96 -15.82
N MET A 77 -5.18 14.91 -14.88
CA MET A 77 -5.19 15.69 -13.65
C MET A 77 -3.82 16.32 -13.42
N GLU A 78 -3.81 17.56 -12.95
CA GLU A 78 -2.58 18.34 -12.70
C GLU A 78 -2.46 18.72 -11.23
N ILE A 79 -1.23 18.89 -10.74
CA ILE A 79 -0.96 19.41 -9.40
C ILE A 79 -1.41 20.87 -9.31
N ALA A 80 -2.12 21.23 -8.25
CA ALA A 80 -2.55 22.60 -7.96
C ALA A 80 -1.97 23.11 -6.63
N ASP A 81 -1.63 24.40 -6.59
CA ASP A 81 -1.22 25.09 -5.36
C ASP A 81 -2.48 25.61 -4.63
N MET A 82 -2.54 25.33 -3.32
CA MET A 82 -3.65 25.66 -2.42
C MET A 82 -3.13 26.38 -1.17
N SER A 83 -2.16 27.26 -1.38
CA SER A 83 -1.67 28.20 -0.37
C SER A 83 -2.76 29.20 0.02
N PHE A 84 -2.67 29.68 1.25
CA PHE A 84 -3.67 30.53 1.87
C PHE A 84 -2.99 31.71 2.57
N SER A 85 -3.61 32.88 2.48
CA SER A 85 -3.19 34.11 3.16
C SER A 85 -4.35 34.85 3.81
N VAL A 86 -3.99 35.67 4.79
CA VAL A 86 -4.90 36.59 5.47
C VAL A 86 -4.27 37.98 5.45
N SER A 87 -5.10 38.98 5.21
CA SER A 87 -4.81 40.38 5.47
C SER A 87 -5.99 41.00 6.21
N LEU A 88 -5.74 41.47 7.43
CA LEU A 88 -6.72 42.18 8.25
C LEU A 88 -6.44 43.68 8.28
N ASP A 89 -7.51 44.47 8.33
CA ASP A 89 -7.49 45.93 8.45
C ASP A 89 -6.61 46.59 7.36
N ASN A 90 -6.81 46.17 6.10
CA ASN A 90 -6.01 46.64 4.94
C ASN A 90 -4.49 46.49 5.13
N GLY A 91 -4.09 45.34 5.70
CA GLY A 91 -2.69 45.00 5.98
C GLY A 91 -2.08 45.75 7.16
N ARG A 92 -2.87 46.53 7.92
CA ARG A 92 -2.42 47.22 9.15
C ARG A 92 -2.56 46.35 10.40
N GLY A 93 -3.51 45.41 10.37
CA GLY A 93 -3.70 44.37 11.38
C GLY A 93 -2.74 43.21 11.16
N CYS A 94 -3.24 41.98 11.20
CA CYS A 94 -2.44 40.79 10.94
C CYS A 94 -2.39 40.49 9.42
N GLU A 95 -1.19 40.33 8.86
CA GLU A 95 -1.01 39.86 7.48
C GLU A 95 0.07 38.78 7.40
N TRP A 96 -0.31 37.59 6.89
CA TRP A 96 0.55 36.41 6.79
C TRP A 96 0.00 35.41 5.76
N GLY A 97 0.84 34.49 5.27
CA GLY A 97 0.43 33.39 4.39
C GLY A 97 1.27 32.12 4.54
N CYS A 98 0.82 31.02 3.94
CA CYS A 98 1.46 29.70 4.11
C CYS A 98 2.22 29.16 2.87
N ARG A 99 2.41 29.98 1.82
CA ARG A 99 3.14 29.59 0.61
C ARG A 99 4.63 29.30 0.87
N SER A 100 5.27 30.06 1.77
CA SER A 100 6.69 29.93 2.12
C SER A 100 7.01 30.51 3.50
N LEU A 101 8.25 30.39 3.95
CA LEU A 101 8.70 31.09 5.16
C LEU A 101 8.64 32.62 5.01
N SER A 102 8.85 33.14 3.80
CA SER A 102 8.73 34.58 3.55
C SER A 102 7.28 35.05 3.59
N SER A 103 6.31 34.22 3.19
CA SER A 103 4.88 34.56 3.32
C SER A 103 4.41 34.49 4.77
N LEU A 104 4.94 33.55 5.58
CA LEU A 104 4.58 33.42 7.00
C LEU A 104 4.98 34.68 7.78
N PHE A 105 6.12 35.27 7.42
CA PHE A 105 6.62 36.52 7.99
C PHE A 105 6.53 37.69 7.01
N ALA A 106 5.50 37.72 6.16
CA ALA A 106 5.25 38.84 5.24
C ALA A 106 5.31 40.17 6.00
N GLN A 107 4.62 40.24 7.15
CA GLN A 107 4.89 41.26 8.16
C GLN A 107 6.05 40.85 9.07
N LYS A 108 7.25 41.42 8.86
CA LYS A 108 8.45 41.12 9.66
C LYS A 108 8.28 41.31 11.17
N ARG A 109 7.40 42.21 11.60
CA ARG A 109 7.05 42.42 13.02
C ARG A 109 6.46 41.18 13.69
N ASN A 110 5.85 40.26 12.92
CA ASN A 110 5.28 39.02 13.44
C ASN A 110 6.34 38.08 14.03
N ILE A 111 7.61 38.22 13.62
CA ILE A 111 8.73 37.46 14.20
C ILE A 111 8.86 37.71 15.70
N LEU A 112 8.59 38.95 16.16
CA LEU A 112 8.72 39.35 17.56
C LEU A 112 7.36 39.53 18.26
N ASN A 113 6.25 39.27 17.58
CA ASN A 113 4.90 39.49 18.12
C ASN A 113 4.45 38.26 18.95
N PRO A 114 4.33 38.36 20.28
CA PRO A 114 3.92 37.23 21.12
C PRO A 114 2.50 36.75 20.83
N TYR A 115 1.60 37.64 20.38
CA TYR A 115 0.23 37.27 20.01
C TYR A 115 0.18 36.45 18.73
N PHE A 116 1.07 36.74 17.77
CA PHE A 116 1.20 35.94 16.54
C PHE A 116 1.71 34.54 16.86
N TRP A 117 2.76 34.42 17.70
CA TRP A 117 3.24 33.11 18.13
C TRP A 117 2.21 32.34 18.96
N LYS A 118 1.42 33.03 19.80
CA LYS A 118 0.28 32.43 20.49
C LYS A 118 -0.71 31.80 19.50
N MET A 119 -1.11 32.53 18.46
CA MET A 119 -1.96 32.00 17.39
C MET A 119 -1.35 30.75 16.73
N ILE A 120 -0.05 30.77 16.39
CA ILE A 120 0.63 29.60 15.79
C ILE A 120 0.59 28.38 16.74
N THR A 121 0.80 28.60 18.05
CA THR A 121 0.68 27.51 19.04
C THR A 121 -0.77 27.03 19.22
N GLU A 122 -1.74 27.94 19.14
CA GLU A 122 -3.18 27.62 19.20
C GLU A 122 -3.62 26.77 18.00
N ILE A 123 -3.06 26.99 16.79
CA ILE A 123 -3.33 26.12 15.62
C ILE A 123 -2.90 24.67 15.91
N LYS A 124 -1.77 24.47 16.59
CA LYS A 124 -1.33 23.12 16.99
C LYS A 124 -2.25 22.51 18.05
N LYS A 125 -2.60 23.29 19.08
CA LYS A 125 -3.54 22.88 20.15
C LYS A 125 -4.91 22.51 19.58
N PHE A 126 -5.41 23.28 18.61
CA PHE A 126 -6.69 23.07 17.94
C PHE A 126 -6.81 21.69 17.33
N LYS A 127 -5.74 21.15 16.74
CA LYS A 127 -5.74 19.78 16.23
C LYS A 127 -6.05 18.76 17.32
N GLU A 128 -5.39 18.86 18.47
CA GLU A 128 -5.55 17.91 19.58
C GLU A 128 -6.95 18.01 20.21
N ASP A 129 -7.41 19.24 20.46
CA ASP A 129 -8.75 19.51 21.00
C ASP A 129 -9.86 18.98 20.07
N VAL A 130 -9.70 19.16 18.75
CA VAL A 130 -10.66 18.69 17.74
C VAL A 130 -10.72 17.17 17.68
N LEU A 131 -9.57 16.48 17.67
CA LEU A 131 -9.54 15.03 17.64
C LEU A 131 -10.23 14.44 18.88
N LYS A 132 -9.89 14.98 20.05
CA LYS A 132 -10.52 14.56 21.31
C LYS A 132 -12.04 14.81 21.31
N TYR A 133 -12.46 16.00 20.90
CA TYR A 133 -13.88 16.34 20.81
C TYR A 133 -14.63 15.37 19.90
N LEU A 134 -14.11 15.08 18.71
CA LEU A 134 -14.76 14.16 17.76
C LEU A 134 -14.80 12.73 18.29
N GLU A 135 -13.73 12.25 18.94
CA GLU A 135 -13.71 10.93 19.59
C GLU A 135 -14.77 10.83 20.70
N ASP A 136 -14.91 11.86 21.53
CA ASP A 136 -15.92 11.89 22.60
C ASP A 136 -17.36 11.91 22.04
N GLN A 137 -17.59 12.61 20.92
CA GLN A 137 -18.88 12.66 20.22
C GLN A 137 -19.20 11.36 19.45
N GLU A 138 -18.19 10.62 19.01
CA GLU A 138 -18.34 9.33 18.32
C GLU A 138 -18.59 8.18 19.30
N ARG A 139 -18.04 8.26 20.53
CA ARG A 139 -18.27 7.27 21.58
C ARG A 139 -19.66 7.35 22.22
N ASN A 140 -20.25 8.55 22.26
CA ASN A 140 -21.54 8.78 22.91
C ASN A 140 -22.60 9.13 21.87
N LEU A 141 -23.31 8.12 21.37
CA LEU A 141 -24.33 8.27 20.32
C LEU A 141 -25.57 9.05 20.78
N ASP A 142 -25.80 9.16 22.10
CA ASP A 142 -26.95 9.87 22.70
C ASP A 142 -26.73 11.39 22.87
N LEU A 143 -25.56 11.93 22.51
CA LEU A 143 -25.30 13.36 22.62
C LEU A 143 -26.05 14.14 21.52
N ASP A 144 -26.87 15.12 21.93
CA ASP A 144 -27.45 16.09 20.99
C ASP A 144 -26.31 17.01 20.48
N ARG A 145 -25.83 16.74 19.26
CA ARG A 145 -24.68 17.41 18.60
C ARG A 145 -25.00 18.85 18.16
N THR A 146 -25.61 19.63 19.04
CA THR A 146 -26.14 20.99 18.79
C THR A 146 -25.14 22.11 19.03
N LYS A 147 -23.98 21.80 19.61
CA LYS A 147 -22.95 22.79 19.92
C LYS A 147 -22.47 23.51 18.65
N THR A 148 -22.46 24.83 18.70
CA THR A 148 -21.95 25.70 17.64
C THR A 148 -20.42 25.81 17.69
N LEU A 149 -19.81 26.22 16.56
CA LEU A 149 -18.37 26.44 16.49
C LEU A 149 -17.92 27.53 17.47
N GLY A 150 -18.70 28.62 17.62
CA GLY A 150 -18.42 29.68 18.58
C GLY A 150 -18.40 29.20 20.03
N GLU A 151 -19.37 28.36 20.43
CA GLU A 151 -19.39 27.75 21.77
C GLU A 151 -18.21 26.81 21.99
N PHE A 152 -17.79 26.06 20.96
CA PHE A 152 -16.59 25.22 21.02
C PHE A 152 -15.34 26.05 21.28
N LEU A 153 -15.16 27.16 20.55
CA LEU A 153 -14.00 28.01 20.68
C LEU A 153 -13.94 28.70 22.05
N LYS A 154 -15.10 29.19 22.51
CA LYS A 154 -15.25 29.81 23.83
C LYS A 154 -14.93 28.83 24.97
N SER A 155 -15.39 27.58 24.88
CA SER A 155 -15.15 26.59 25.96
C SER A 155 -13.68 26.16 26.07
N HIS A 156 -12.87 26.32 25.02
CA HIS A 156 -11.45 25.92 25.00
C HIS A 156 -10.48 27.11 25.11
N GLY A 157 -11.01 28.34 25.20
CA GLY A 157 -10.25 29.56 25.47
C GLY A 157 -9.38 30.05 24.30
N TYR A 158 -9.82 29.87 23.05
CA TYR A 158 -9.10 30.34 21.86
C TYR A 158 -9.10 31.87 21.73
N SER A 159 -7.93 32.45 21.41
CA SER A 159 -7.79 33.91 21.25
C SER A 159 -8.59 34.50 20.08
N ASP A 160 -8.97 35.78 20.18
CA ASP A 160 -9.66 36.51 19.11
C ASP A 160 -8.83 36.54 17.81
N LEU A 161 -7.51 36.67 17.93
CA LEU A 161 -6.60 36.65 16.79
C LEU A 161 -6.62 35.29 16.07
N PHE A 162 -6.65 34.17 16.80
CA PHE A 162 -6.79 32.85 16.18
C PHE A 162 -8.12 32.70 15.43
N GLN A 163 -9.21 33.23 16.00
CA GLN A 163 -10.51 33.18 15.35
C GLN A 163 -10.52 34.01 14.07
N LYS A 164 -10.14 35.29 14.15
CA LYS A 164 -10.21 36.25 13.03
C LYS A 164 -9.11 36.10 11.97
N ALA A 165 -7.92 35.67 12.36
CA ALA A 165 -6.75 35.59 11.46
C ALA A 165 -6.40 34.16 11.02
N TYR A 166 -7.19 33.15 11.40
CA TYR A 166 -7.00 31.77 10.93
C TYR A 166 -8.33 31.04 10.68
N LEU A 167 -9.11 30.74 11.73
CA LEU A 167 -10.21 29.79 11.60
C LEU A 167 -11.41 30.34 10.81
N VAL A 168 -11.86 31.56 11.12
CA VAL A 168 -12.96 32.22 10.41
C VAL A 168 -12.60 32.41 8.92
N PRO A 169 -11.44 32.98 8.57
CA PRO A 169 -10.99 33.05 7.18
C PRO A 169 -11.03 31.71 6.44
N VAL A 170 -10.49 30.64 7.05
CA VAL A 170 -10.47 29.30 6.44
C VAL A 170 -11.90 28.78 6.21
N CYS A 171 -12.81 28.96 7.17
CA CYS A 171 -14.19 28.52 7.01
C CYS A 171 -14.96 29.35 5.97
N SER A 172 -14.82 30.68 6.00
CA SER A 172 -15.43 31.58 5.00
C SER A 172 -14.99 31.23 3.58
N LEU A 173 -13.73 30.82 3.42
CA LEU A 173 -13.17 30.29 2.18
C LEU A 173 -13.84 29.03 1.68
N ILE A 174 -14.00 28.05 2.57
CA ILE A 174 -14.51 26.72 2.25
C ILE A 174 -15.99 26.79 1.86
N TRP A 175 -16.79 27.57 2.60
CA TRP A 175 -18.25 27.65 2.41
C TRP A 175 -18.71 28.92 1.69
N SER A 176 -17.78 29.75 1.20
CA SER A 176 -18.06 30.99 0.46
C SER A 176 -19.10 31.88 1.17
N CYS A 177 -18.98 32.02 2.49
CA CYS A 177 -19.97 32.67 3.34
C CYS A 177 -19.39 33.87 4.11
N PRO A 178 -20.25 34.81 4.56
CA PRO A 178 -19.83 35.93 5.40
C PRO A 178 -19.17 35.46 6.70
N ALA A 179 -18.11 36.16 7.14
CA ALA A 179 -17.34 35.82 8.34
C ALA A 179 -18.20 35.69 9.61
N ASP A 180 -19.19 36.57 9.78
CA ASP A 180 -20.10 36.57 10.94
C ASP A 180 -20.95 35.29 11.06
N SER A 181 -21.18 34.59 9.95
CA SER A 181 -21.99 33.36 9.94
C SER A 181 -21.24 32.13 10.47
N VAL A 182 -19.90 32.13 10.36
CA VAL A 182 -19.06 30.95 10.61
C VAL A 182 -19.20 30.43 12.04
N LEU A 183 -19.31 31.32 13.03
CA LEU A 183 -19.38 30.94 14.44
C LEU A 183 -20.70 30.21 14.78
N ASN A 184 -21.73 30.37 13.96
CA ASN A 184 -23.04 29.71 14.13
C ASN A 184 -23.10 28.32 13.48
N PHE A 185 -22.04 27.89 12.79
CA PHE A 185 -21.99 26.57 12.16
C PHE A 185 -21.96 25.45 13.21
N SER A 186 -22.39 24.25 12.80
CA SER A 186 -22.29 23.05 13.64
C SER A 186 -20.81 22.75 13.93
N ALA A 187 -20.42 22.73 15.21
CA ALA A 187 -19.05 22.38 15.58
C ALA A 187 -18.70 20.98 15.07
N TYR A 188 -19.59 20.01 15.26
CA TYR A 188 -19.36 18.65 14.78
C TYR A 188 -19.10 18.60 13.26
N SER A 189 -19.90 19.30 12.46
CA SER A 189 -19.76 19.29 11.00
C SER A 189 -18.46 19.96 10.54
N VAL A 190 -18.18 21.18 11.02
CA VAL A 190 -16.97 21.92 10.64
C VAL A 190 -15.70 21.18 11.11
N LEU A 191 -15.69 20.70 12.35
CA LEU A 191 -14.52 20.01 12.89
C LEU A 191 -14.29 18.65 12.22
N SER A 192 -15.36 17.92 11.91
CA SER A 192 -15.28 16.69 11.10
C SER A 192 -14.73 16.98 9.71
N PHE A 193 -15.18 18.07 9.08
CA PHE A 193 -14.63 18.52 7.79
C PHE A 193 -13.14 18.80 7.91
N CYS A 194 -12.70 19.57 8.91
CA CYS A 194 -11.29 19.89 9.11
C CYS A 194 -10.43 18.65 9.38
N ARG A 195 -10.93 17.67 10.15
CA ARG A 195 -10.27 16.38 10.37
C ARG A 195 -10.12 15.62 9.05
N ASN A 196 -11.22 15.47 8.32
CA ASN A 196 -11.29 14.67 7.10
C ASN A 196 -10.51 15.29 5.93
N HIS A 197 -10.41 16.62 5.88
CA HIS A 197 -9.68 17.38 4.84
C HIS A 197 -8.27 17.80 5.27
N HIS A 198 -7.80 17.32 6.44
CA HIS A 198 -6.47 17.61 6.97
C HIS A 198 -6.15 19.11 7.06
N LEU A 199 -7.17 19.92 7.36
CA LEU A 199 -7.06 21.37 7.53
C LEU A 199 -6.63 21.78 8.95
N LEU A 200 -6.40 20.80 9.84
CA LEU A 200 -5.92 20.99 11.20
C LEU A 200 -4.38 21.18 11.29
N GLN A 201 -3.67 21.22 10.16
CA GLN A 201 -2.21 21.36 10.14
C GLN A 201 -1.71 22.41 9.15
N ILE A 202 -0.69 23.15 9.57
CA ILE A 202 -0.04 24.20 8.76
C ILE A 202 0.82 23.57 7.65
N PHE A 203 1.44 22.41 7.91
CA PHE A 203 2.35 21.73 6.98
C PHE A 203 1.94 20.28 6.72
N GLY A 204 2.16 19.80 5.49
CA GLY A 204 1.84 18.43 5.08
C GLY A 204 0.36 18.24 4.73
N ARG A 205 -0.25 19.24 4.10
CA ARG A 205 -1.61 19.12 3.54
C ARG A 205 -1.60 18.13 2.37
N PRO A 206 -2.74 17.48 2.06
CA PRO A 206 -2.87 16.62 0.90
C PRO A 206 -2.45 17.37 -0.37
N GLN A 207 -1.87 16.63 -1.33
CA GLN A 207 -1.58 17.20 -2.64
C GLN A 207 -2.91 17.52 -3.34
N TRP A 208 -3.14 18.80 -3.61
CA TRP A 208 -4.30 19.25 -4.38
C TRP A 208 -4.04 19.09 -5.87
N LEU A 209 -5.13 18.83 -6.58
CA LEU A 209 -5.20 18.58 -8.01
C LEU A 209 -6.25 19.49 -8.64
N THR A 210 -6.09 19.77 -9.93
CA THR A 210 -7.08 20.40 -10.81
C THR A 210 -7.25 19.54 -12.07
N VAL A 211 -8.36 19.72 -12.79
CA VAL A 211 -8.63 18.97 -14.03
C VAL A 211 -7.76 19.56 -15.14
N ALA A 212 -6.97 18.73 -15.81
CA ALA A 212 -6.21 19.14 -16.98
C ALA A 212 -7.19 19.56 -18.09
N GLY A 213 -7.01 20.77 -18.64
CA GLY A 213 -7.98 21.33 -19.59
C GLY A 213 -9.31 21.77 -18.97
N ARG A 214 -9.35 22.02 -17.65
CA ARG A 214 -10.50 22.58 -16.91
C ARG A 214 -11.69 21.64 -16.75
N SER A 215 -12.60 21.99 -15.84
CA SER A 215 -13.74 21.17 -15.43
C SER A 215 -14.68 20.79 -16.58
N GLN A 216 -14.86 21.66 -17.58
CA GLN A 216 -15.69 21.34 -18.75
C GLN A 216 -15.16 20.17 -19.60
N THR A 217 -13.86 19.83 -19.50
CA THR A 217 -13.29 18.67 -20.19
C THR A 217 -13.92 17.36 -19.70
N TYR A 218 -14.08 17.17 -18.39
CA TYR A 218 -14.71 15.95 -17.89
C TYR A 218 -16.21 15.94 -18.19
N VAL A 219 -16.88 17.09 -18.11
CA VAL A 219 -18.31 17.23 -18.42
C VAL A 219 -18.59 16.80 -19.86
N ALA A 220 -17.76 17.25 -20.81
CA ALA A 220 -17.84 16.86 -22.22
C ALA A 220 -17.63 15.35 -22.41
N LYS A 221 -16.67 14.74 -21.70
CA LYS A 221 -16.45 13.29 -21.74
C LYS A 221 -17.63 12.49 -21.19
N VAL A 222 -18.21 12.93 -20.08
CA VAL A 222 -19.42 12.28 -19.53
C VAL A 222 -20.59 12.40 -20.50
N ARG A 223 -20.80 13.58 -21.08
CA ARG A 223 -21.83 13.80 -22.11
C ARG A 223 -21.67 12.83 -23.28
N ALA A 224 -20.47 12.72 -23.84
CA ALA A 224 -20.20 11.83 -24.97
C ALA A 224 -20.48 10.36 -24.64
N GLU A 225 -20.08 9.90 -23.45
CA GLU A 225 -20.37 8.54 -23.00
C GLU A 225 -21.88 8.29 -22.82
N LEU A 226 -22.60 9.27 -22.25
CA LEU A 226 -24.05 9.19 -22.06
C LEU A 226 -24.79 9.10 -23.39
N GLU A 227 -24.44 9.98 -24.35
CA GLU A 227 -25.04 9.98 -25.69
C GLU A 227 -24.72 8.67 -26.43
N GLN A 228 -23.49 8.15 -26.32
CA GLN A 228 -23.11 6.85 -26.90
C GLN A 228 -23.95 5.68 -26.36
N ARG A 229 -24.37 5.77 -25.10
CA ARG A 229 -25.20 4.76 -24.41
C ARG A 229 -26.70 4.97 -24.62
N GLY A 230 -27.11 5.94 -25.44
CA GLY A 230 -28.51 6.22 -25.74
C GLY A 230 -29.25 7.03 -24.68
N CYS A 231 -28.54 7.65 -23.73
CA CYS A 231 -29.13 8.59 -22.79
C CYS A 231 -29.58 9.86 -23.54
N LYS A 232 -30.80 10.33 -23.29
CA LYS A 232 -31.30 11.58 -23.88
C LYS A 232 -30.95 12.74 -22.95
N ILE A 233 -30.24 13.74 -23.47
CA ILE A 233 -29.85 14.93 -22.72
C ILE A 233 -30.63 16.12 -23.27
N ARG A 234 -31.36 16.81 -22.39
CA ARG A 234 -32.18 17.99 -22.72
C ARG A 234 -31.68 19.20 -21.96
N THR A 235 -30.83 20.00 -22.62
CA THR A 235 -30.40 21.32 -22.17
C THR A 235 -31.41 22.39 -22.53
N SER A 236 -31.36 23.55 -21.88
CA SER A 236 -32.33 24.63 -22.05
C SER A 236 -33.78 24.16 -21.83
N CYS A 237 -33.95 23.13 -21.01
CA CYS A 237 -35.22 22.46 -20.75
C CYS A 237 -35.49 22.51 -19.25
N LYS A 238 -36.10 23.61 -18.82
CA LYS A 238 -36.44 23.82 -17.41
C LYS A 238 -37.68 23.01 -17.05
N VAL A 239 -37.53 22.15 -16.05
CA VAL A 239 -38.66 21.43 -15.45
C VAL A 239 -39.42 22.39 -14.54
N GLN A 240 -40.73 22.43 -14.70
CA GLN A 240 -41.64 23.30 -13.95
C GLN A 240 -42.28 22.56 -12.77
N SER A 241 -42.68 21.31 -12.96
CA SER A 241 -43.26 20.49 -11.89
C SER A 241 -42.99 19.01 -12.10
N VAL A 242 -43.01 18.26 -11.00
CA VAL A 242 -42.88 16.80 -10.98
C VAL A 242 -43.94 16.24 -10.03
N VAL A 243 -44.79 15.37 -10.55
CA VAL A 243 -45.99 14.86 -9.87
C VAL A 243 -45.98 13.34 -9.95
N THR A 244 -46.27 12.65 -8.85
CA THR A 244 -46.48 11.19 -8.87
C THR A 244 -47.96 10.89 -9.11
N SER A 245 -48.26 10.02 -10.08
CA SER A 245 -49.61 9.52 -10.36
C SER A 245 -50.05 8.46 -9.35
N GLU A 246 -51.35 8.14 -9.32
CA GLU A 246 -51.89 7.08 -8.46
C GLU A 246 -51.30 5.70 -8.76
N ASP A 247 -50.93 5.46 -10.04
CA ASP A 247 -50.27 4.24 -10.50
C ASP A 247 -48.76 4.19 -10.14
N GLY A 248 -48.23 5.20 -9.44
CA GLY A 248 -46.85 5.26 -8.98
C GLY A 248 -45.82 5.67 -10.04
N CYS A 249 -46.28 6.15 -11.21
CA CYS A 249 -45.43 6.75 -12.24
C CYS A 249 -45.18 8.22 -11.95
N VAL A 250 -44.07 8.77 -12.44
CA VAL A 250 -43.68 10.16 -12.26
C VAL A 250 -43.92 10.95 -13.54
N ILE A 251 -44.71 12.01 -13.46
CA ILE A 251 -45.02 12.94 -14.55
C ILE A 251 -44.13 14.17 -14.39
N VAL A 252 -43.28 14.41 -15.39
CA VAL A 252 -42.41 15.60 -15.47
C VAL A 252 -43.03 16.59 -16.44
N THR A 253 -43.30 17.81 -15.98
CA THR A 253 -43.80 18.91 -16.81
C THR A 253 -42.70 19.94 -17.03
N THR A 254 -42.43 20.28 -18.29
CA THR A 254 -41.43 21.29 -18.68
C THR A 254 -42.09 22.66 -18.88
N GLU A 255 -41.28 23.73 -18.90
CA GLU A 255 -41.75 25.14 -18.97
C GLU A 255 -42.51 25.45 -20.28
N ASP A 256 -42.30 24.68 -21.35
CA ASP A 256 -43.07 24.76 -22.60
C ASP A 256 -44.44 24.04 -22.54
N GLY A 257 -44.78 23.46 -21.40
CA GLY A 257 -46.03 22.73 -21.17
C GLY A 257 -46.01 21.26 -21.58
N SER A 258 -44.87 20.73 -22.06
CA SER A 258 -44.77 19.31 -22.41
C SER A 258 -44.79 18.43 -21.15
N GLN A 259 -45.48 17.28 -21.23
CA GLN A 259 -45.59 16.33 -20.13
C GLN A 259 -45.08 14.96 -20.55
N GLU A 260 -44.23 14.37 -19.71
CA GLU A 260 -43.63 13.06 -19.96
C GLU A 260 -43.72 12.17 -18.72
N VAL A 261 -44.03 10.90 -18.95
CA VAL A 261 -44.21 9.89 -17.90
C VAL A 261 -42.97 9.01 -17.79
N TYR A 262 -42.52 8.80 -16.56
CA TYR A 262 -41.36 8.00 -16.17
C TYR A 262 -41.73 7.03 -15.06
N ASP A 263 -41.03 5.90 -14.96
CA ASP A 263 -41.27 4.95 -13.86
C ASP A 263 -40.72 5.48 -12.54
N LYS A 264 -39.59 6.19 -12.61
CA LYS A 264 -38.82 6.70 -11.47
C LYS A 264 -38.16 8.04 -11.81
N CYS A 265 -37.91 8.86 -10.79
CA CYS A 265 -37.25 10.16 -10.94
C CYS A 265 -36.16 10.37 -9.88
N ILE A 266 -35.04 10.96 -10.29
CA ILE A 266 -33.98 11.43 -9.38
C ILE A 266 -33.87 12.95 -9.48
N PHE A 267 -34.11 13.65 -8.37
CA PHE A 267 -33.78 15.06 -8.23
C PHE A 267 -32.31 15.24 -7.90
N THR A 268 -31.62 16.02 -8.73
CA THR A 268 -30.21 16.41 -8.52
C THR A 268 -30.01 17.91 -8.42
N VAL A 269 -31.11 18.65 -8.24
CA VAL A 269 -31.14 20.09 -7.98
C VAL A 269 -31.04 20.39 -6.48
N HIS A 270 -30.91 21.67 -6.13
CA HIS A 270 -30.85 22.10 -4.73
C HIS A 270 -32.16 21.78 -3.99
N ALA A 271 -32.06 21.44 -2.70
CA ALA A 271 -33.21 21.04 -1.89
C ALA A 271 -34.38 22.05 -1.89
N PRO A 272 -34.17 23.39 -1.81
CA PRO A 272 -35.26 24.36 -1.93
C PRO A 272 -35.91 24.37 -3.31
N ASP A 273 -35.17 24.07 -4.37
CA ASP A 273 -35.71 24.00 -5.73
C ASP A 273 -36.51 22.71 -5.92
N THR A 274 -36.06 21.59 -5.34
CA THR A 274 -36.85 20.35 -5.27
C THR A 274 -38.22 20.58 -4.63
N LEU A 275 -38.29 21.29 -3.49
CA LEU A 275 -39.56 21.60 -2.83
C LEU A 275 -40.50 22.39 -3.73
N LYS A 276 -39.98 23.36 -4.49
CA LYS A 276 -40.77 24.12 -5.47
C LYS A 276 -41.28 23.25 -6.62
N LEU A 277 -40.46 22.32 -7.11
CA LEU A 277 -40.82 21.42 -8.21
C LEU A 277 -41.87 20.37 -7.80
N LEU A 278 -41.85 19.92 -6.54
CA LEU A 278 -42.87 19.02 -5.99
C LEU A 278 -44.22 19.72 -5.75
N GLY A 279 -44.20 21.03 -5.51
CA GLY A 279 -45.41 21.85 -5.37
C GLY A 279 -46.38 21.31 -4.31
N GLU A 280 -47.64 21.16 -4.68
CA GLU A 280 -48.72 20.72 -3.77
C GLU A 280 -48.59 19.26 -3.31
N GLN A 281 -47.80 18.43 -4.00
CA GLN A 281 -47.59 17.02 -3.62
C GLN A 281 -46.46 16.82 -2.61
N VAL A 282 -45.83 17.89 -2.12
CA VAL A 282 -44.81 17.79 -1.08
C VAL A 282 -45.42 17.24 0.21
N THR A 283 -44.77 16.25 0.82
CA THR A 283 -45.19 15.67 2.10
C THR A 283 -44.62 16.45 3.28
N ASP A 284 -45.20 16.26 4.47
CA ASP A 284 -44.69 16.86 5.71
C ASP A 284 -43.25 16.42 6.01
N ASP A 285 -42.92 15.15 5.76
CA ASP A 285 -41.57 14.61 5.93
C ASP A 285 -40.58 15.24 4.93
N GLU A 286 -40.95 15.37 3.66
CA GLU A 286 -40.11 16.01 2.64
C GLU A 286 -39.89 17.49 2.96
N THR A 287 -40.94 18.22 3.37
CA THR A 287 -40.85 19.64 3.77
C THR A 287 -39.91 19.81 4.97
N ARG A 288 -40.06 18.96 5.99
CA ARG A 288 -39.25 19.01 7.21
C ARG A 288 -37.78 18.67 6.96
N VAL A 289 -37.50 17.65 6.15
CA VAL A 289 -36.12 17.21 5.85
C VAL A 289 -35.46 18.13 4.83
N LEU A 290 -36.08 18.36 3.66
CA LEU A 290 -35.48 19.17 2.59
C LEU A 290 -35.45 20.67 2.93
N GLY A 291 -36.42 21.15 3.72
CA GLY A 291 -36.49 22.56 4.15
C GLY A 291 -35.42 22.95 5.17
N ALA A 292 -34.75 21.98 5.79
CA ALA A 292 -33.67 22.23 6.74
C ALA A 292 -32.33 22.60 6.09
N PHE A 293 -32.15 22.31 4.79
CA PHE A 293 -30.94 22.61 4.03
C PHE A 293 -30.91 24.07 3.60
N GLN A 294 -30.05 24.86 4.23
CA GLN A 294 -29.89 26.29 3.94
C GLN A 294 -28.77 26.55 2.95
N TYR A 295 -28.89 27.62 2.16
CA TYR A 295 -27.94 28.02 1.13
C TYR A 295 -27.51 29.47 1.31
N ALA A 296 -26.22 29.75 1.14
CA ALA A 296 -25.70 31.10 0.98
C ALA A 296 -25.48 31.39 -0.51
N TYR A 297 -26.08 32.46 -1.01
CA TYR A 297 -25.87 32.94 -2.38
C TYR A 297 -24.78 34.00 -2.38
N SER A 298 -23.80 33.82 -3.26
CA SER A 298 -22.63 34.67 -3.36
C SER A 298 -22.41 35.11 -4.79
N ASP A 299 -21.96 36.36 -4.95
CA ASP A 299 -21.56 36.93 -6.22
C ASP A 299 -20.06 36.73 -6.42
N LEU A 300 -19.69 36.13 -7.56
CA LEU A 300 -18.33 35.89 -7.98
C LEU A 300 -17.99 36.83 -9.14
N TYR A 301 -16.83 37.49 -9.04
CA TYR A 301 -16.33 38.41 -10.05
C TYR A 301 -14.98 37.92 -10.55
N LEU A 302 -14.85 37.68 -11.86
CA LEU A 302 -13.57 37.48 -12.53
C LEU A 302 -13.04 38.85 -12.96
N HIS A 303 -11.83 39.23 -12.53
CA HIS A 303 -11.27 40.55 -12.76
C HIS A 303 -9.73 40.57 -12.68
N ARG A 304 -9.13 41.75 -12.85
CA ARG A 304 -7.69 42.00 -12.72
C ARG A 304 -7.31 42.99 -11.60
N ASP A 305 -8.30 43.49 -10.86
CA ASP A 305 -8.08 44.38 -9.71
C ASP A 305 -7.16 43.80 -8.62
N THR A 306 -5.98 44.40 -8.44
CA THR A 306 -5.02 44.04 -7.40
C THR A 306 -5.37 44.62 -6.03
N ASP A 307 -6.30 45.57 -5.95
CA ASP A 307 -6.70 46.17 -4.66
C ASP A 307 -7.46 45.16 -3.77
N LEU A 308 -7.95 44.07 -4.37
CA LEU A 308 -8.59 42.93 -3.70
C LEU A 308 -7.61 41.81 -3.34
N MET A 309 -6.30 42.12 -3.28
CA MET A 309 -5.25 41.20 -2.81
C MET A 309 -4.56 41.74 -1.55
N PRO A 310 -3.81 40.90 -0.78
CA PRO A 310 -3.03 41.37 0.36
C PRO A 310 -2.08 42.49 -0.04
N ARG A 311 -1.89 43.46 0.86
CA ARG A 311 -1.09 44.66 0.59
C ARG A 311 0.38 44.30 0.39
N ASN A 312 0.85 43.32 1.14
CA ASN A 312 2.18 42.77 0.94
C ASN A 312 2.16 41.62 -0.07
N THR A 313 2.83 41.82 -1.20
CA THR A 313 2.95 40.81 -2.26
C THR A 313 3.62 39.52 -1.79
N ALA A 314 4.46 39.57 -0.75
CA ALA A 314 5.03 38.36 -0.16
C ALA A 314 3.97 37.45 0.50
N ALA A 315 2.80 37.98 0.86
CA ALA A 315 1.69 37.20 1.40
C ALA A 315 0.80 36.57 0.31
N TRP A 316 0.93 36.98 -0.95
CA TRP A 316 0.08 36.49 -2.03
C TRP A 316 0.13 34.97 -2.13
N SER A 317 -1.06 34.38 -2.10
CA SER A 317 -1.28 32.94 -2.10
C SER A 317 -2.38 32.58 -3.10
N ALA A 318 -2.62 31.29 -3.32
CA ALA A 318 -3.71 30.84 -4.17
C ALA A 318 -5.07 31.37 -3.67
N TRP A 319 -5.26 31.38 -2.36
CA TRP A 319 -6.45 31.88 -1.66
C TRP A 319 -6.08 33.05 -0.75
N ASN A 320 -6.81 34.16 -0.85
CA ASN A 320 -6.51 35.36 -0.09
C ASN A 320 -7.77 35.88 0.58
N PHE A 321 -7.73 35.97 1.90
CA PHE A 321 -8.80 36.53 2.70
C PHE A 321 -8.47 37.98 3.08
N LEU A 322 -9.37 38.89 2.73
CA LEU A 322 -9.34 40.28 3.16
C LEU A 322 -10.46 40.52 4.15
N GLY A 323 -10.11 40.88 5.38
CA GLY A 323 -11.07 41.23 6.43
C GLY A 323 -10.90 42.66 6.92
N ASP A 324 -12.00 43.35 7.19
CA ASP A 324 -12.01 44.66 7.83
C ASP A 324 -12.43 44.59 9.33
N SER A 325 -12.42 45.74 9.98
CA SER A 325 -12.83 45.89 11.38
C SER A 325 -14.33 45.74 11.62
N GLU A 326 -15.15 45.74 10.56
CA GLU A 326 -16.61 45.54 10.58
C GLU A 326 -17.02 44.11 10.24
N ASN A 327 -16.07 43.16 10.21
CA ASN A 327 -16.25 41.76 9.82
C ASN A 327 -16.76 41.54 8.37
N LYS A 328 -16.66 42.55 7.50
CA LYS A 328 -16.84 42.33 6.06
C LYS A 328 -15.62 41.59 5.54
N ALA A 329 -15.89 40.52 4.80
CA ALA A 329 -14.87 39.63 4.28
C ALA A 329 -14.99 39.56 2.76
N SER A 330 -13.89 39.83 2.09
CA SER A 330 -13.73 39.57 0.67
C SER A 330 -12.74 38.44 0.46
N LEU A 331 -13.08 37.55 -0.46
CA LEU A 331 -12.30 36.36 -0.74
C LEU A 331 -11.84 36.37 -2.20
N THR A 332 -10.52 36.37 -2.40
CA THR A 332 -9.91 36.40 -3.74
C THR A 332 -9.10 35.15 -4.03
N TYR A 333 -9.43 34.47 -5.13
CA TYR A 333 -8.64 33.38 -5.71
C TYR A 333 -7.69 33.95 -6.75
N TRP A 334 -6.40 33.65 -6.63
CA TRP A 334 -5.44 33.95 -7.68
C TRP A 334 -5.37 32.79 -8.68
N LEU A 335 -6.09 32.95 -9.80
CA LEU A 335 -6.33 31.87 -10.75
C LEU A 335 -5.03 31.40 -11.43
N ASN A 336 -4.06 32.29 -11.62
CA ASN A 336 -2.80 31.92 -12.27
C ASN A 336 -2.03 30.84 -11.52
N ILE A 337 -2.08 30.86 -10.19
CA ILE A 337 -1.39 29.91 -9.32
C ILE A 337 -2.20 28.62 -9.19
N ILE A 338 -3.47 28.74 -8.79
CA ILE A 338 -4.31 27.56 -8.49
C ILE A 338 -4.63 26.73 -9.74
N GLN A 339 -4.59 27.35 -10.94
CA GLN A 339 -4.87 26.71 -12.22
C GLN A 339 -3.64 26.59 -13.14
N ASN A 340 -2.41 26.80 -12.65
CA ASN A 340 -1.17 26.62 -13.42
C ASN A 340 -1.09 27.47 -14.72
N LEU A 341 -1.57 28.71 -14.71
CA LEU A 341 -1.52 29.59 -15.89
C LEU A 341 -0.18 30.33 -16.03
N GLY A 342 0.66 30.29 -14.99
CA GLY A 342 1.97 30.94 -14.92
C GLY A 342 1.93 32.34 -14.30
N GLU A 343 2.95 32.65 -13.50
CA GLU A 343 3.10 33.94 -12.78
C GLU A 343 3.54 35.09 -13.70
N GLU A 344 4.12 34.79 -14.86
CA GLU A 344 4.61 35.77 -15.83
C GLU A 344 3.48 36.45 -16.64
N ARG A 345 2.25 35.92 -16.56
CA ARG A 345 1.07 36.47 -17.24
C ARG A 345 0.39 37.52 -16.37
N ASP A 346 -0.40 38.38 -17.02
CA ASP A 346 -1.34 39.26 -16.32
C ASP A 346 -2.18 38.46 -15.29
N PRO A 347 -2.37 39.01 -14.08
CA PRO A 347 -3.05 38.28 -13.02
C PRO A 347 -4.56 38.24 -13.24
N TYR A 348 -5.15 37.05 -13.11
CA TYR A 348 -6.58 36.83 -13.07
C TYR A 348 -7.01 36.48 -11.65
N PHE A 349 -7.99 37.23 -11.17
CA PHE A 349 -8.56 37.06 -9.84
C PHE A 349 -10.03 36.70 -9.94
N LEU A 350 -10.46 35.77 -9.10
CA LEU A 350 -11.88 35.49 -8.87
C LEU A 350 -12.20 35.92 -7.44
N THR A 351 -13.00 36.97 -7.28
CA THR A 351 -13.37 37.47 -5.95
C THR A 351 -14.82 37.19 -5.63
N ILE A 352 -15.07 36.64 -4.44
CA ILE A 352 -16.38 36.32 -3.90
C ILE A 352 -16.80 37.42 -2.93
N ASN A 353 -18.00 37.95 -3.15
CA ASN A 353 -18.64 39.00 -2.35
C ASN A 353 -17.68 40.17 -2.02
N PRO A 354 -17.08 40.84 -3.03
CA PRO A 354 -16.17 41.93 -2.79
C PRO A 354 -16.90 43.13 -2.14
N GLU A 355 -16.19 43.87 -1.30
CA GLU A 355 -16.73 45.08 -0.63
C GLU A 355 -17.15 46.16 -1.64
N HIS A 356 -16.45 46.22 -2.77
CA HIS A 356 -16.75 47.09 -3.90
C HIS A 356 -16.68 46.30 -5.20
N THR A 357 -17.31 46.80 -6.26
CA THR A 357 -17.20 46.15 -7.58
C THR A 357 -15.75 46.24 -8.08
N PRO A 358 -15.11 45.12 -8.44
CA PRO A 358 -13.70 45.13 -8.87
C PRO A 358 -13.49 45.94 -10.15
N LYS A 359 -12.35 46.63 -10.23
CA LYS A 359 -11.87 47.24 -11.48
C LYS A 359 -11.60 46.14 -12.51
N GLU A 360 -11.86 46.46 -13.78
CA GLU A 360 -11.61 45.53 -14.90
C GLU A 360 -12.33 44.18 -14.72
N THR A 361 -13.61 44.23 -14.33
CA THR A 361 -14.46 43.03 -14.25
C THR A 361 -14.69 42.44 -15.64
N LEU A 362 -14.28 41.19 -15.83
CA LEU A 362 -14.43 40.40 -17.05
C LEU A 362 -15.73 39.59 -17.04
N TYR A 363 -16.12 39.06 -15.87
CA TYR A 363 -17.31 38.21 -15.73
C TYR A 363 -17.91 38.29 -14.34
N LYS A 364 -19.24 38.24 -14.24
CA LYS A 364 -19.98 38.12 -12.97
C LYS A 364 -20.85 36.87 -12.99
N TRP A 365 -20.85 36.10 -11.90
CA TRP A 365 -21.70 34.93 -11.73
C TRP A 365 -22.20 34.81 -10.30
N THR A 366 -23.50 34.56 -10.13
CA THR A 366 -24.11 34.33 -8.81
C THR A 366 -24.40 32.84 -8.65
N THR A 367 -24.00 32.27 -7.52
CA THR A 367 -24.31 30.87 -7.22
C THR A 367 -24.50 30.60 -5.73
N GLY A 368 -25.17 29.50 -5.40
CA GLY A 368 -25.54 29.12 -4.04
C GLY A 368 -24.75 27.93 -3.51
N HIS A 369 -24.26 28.01 -2.26
CA HIS A 369 -23.56 26.93 -1.56
C HIS A 369 -24.34 26.49 -0.32
N PRO A 370 -24.46 25.18 -0.05
CA PRO A 370 -25.13 24.70 1.16
C PRO A 370 -24.31 25.03 2.41
N LEU A 371 -25.00 25.37 3.50
CA LEU A 371 -24.38 25.74 4.77
C LEU A 371 -24.39 24.59 5.78
N PRO A 372 -23.27 24.32 6.50
CA PRO A 372 -23.18 23.24 7.49
C PRO A 372 -23.79 23.65 8.84
N SER A 373 -25.11 23.84 8.86
CA SER A 373 -25.86 24.17 10.07
C SER A 373 -26.21 22.92 10.90
N VAL A 374 -26.59 23.13 12.17
CA VAL A 374 -27.09 22.06 13.04
C VAL A 374 -28.37 21.42 12.45
N SER A 375 -29.25 22.23 11.86
CA SER A 375 -30.47 21.74 11.19
C SER A 375 -30.15 20.86 9.99
N THR A 376 -29.17 21.27 9.17
CA THR A 376 -28.72 20.54 7.98
C THR A 376 -28.16 19.17 8.38
N TRP A 377 -27.34 19.11 9.43
CA TRP A 377 -26.81 17.84 9.92
C TRP A 377 -27.90 16.90 10.47
N LYS A 378 -28.88 17.41 11.21
CA LYS A 378 -30.01 16.58 11.70
C LYS A 378 -30.82 16.02 10.52
N ALA A 379 -31.14 16.88 9.54
CA ALA A 379 -31.86 16.46 8.34
C ALA A 379 -31.07 15.45 7.50
N SER A 380 -29.74 15.53 7.47
CA SER A 380 -28.93 14.57 6.72
C SER A 380 -29.04 13.14 7.27
N GLN A 381 -29.25 12.98 8.58
CA GLN A 381 -29.48 11.66 9.19
C GLN A 381 -30.85 11.07 8.86
N GLU A 382 -31.80 11.91 8.50
CA GLU A 382 -33.19 11.52 8.25
C GLU A 382 -33.54 11.40 6.76
N LEU A 383 -32.59 11.72 5.86
CA LEU A 383 -32.76 11.62 4.42
C LEU A 383 -33.25 10.23 3.97
N HIS A 384 -32.80 9.16 4.63
CA HIS A 384 -33.25 7.79 4.34
C HIS A 384 -34.77 7.60 4.52
N LYS A 385 -35.44 8.43 5.33
CA LYS A 385 -36.89 8.36 5.56
C LYS A 385 -37.71 8.84 4.36
N ILE A 386 -37.12 9.60 3.43
CA ILE A 386 -37.82 10.15 2.26
C ILE A 386 -37.38 9.51 0.93
N GLN A 387 -36.23 8.84 0.90
CA GLN A 387 -35.69 8.23 -0.32
C GLN A 387 -36.57 7.11 -0.87
N GLY A 388 -36.83 7.13 -2.18
CA GLY A 388 -37.56 6.10 -2.91
C GLY A 388 -39.07 6.07 -2.65
N LYS A 389 -39.59 6.91 -1.76
CA LYS A 389 -41.03 7.06 -1.56
C LYS A 389 -41.66 7.60 -2.84
N ARG A 390 -42.77 7.00 -3.27
CA ARG A 390 -43.53 7.40 -4.46
C ARG A 390 -42.70 7.44 -5.76
N GLY A 391 -41.64 6.62 -5.84
CA GLY A 391 -40.78 6.53 -7.03
C GLY A 391 -39.83 7.72 -7.23
N ILE A 392 -39.55 8.49 -6.17
CA ILE A 392 -38.68 9.67 -6.23
C ILE A 392 -37.45 9.47 -5.33
N TRP A 393 -36.29 9.86 -5.83
CA TRP A 393 -35.04 9.93 -5.08
C TRP A 393 -34.47 11.34 -5.09
N PHE A 394 -33.77 11.69 -4.02
CA PHE A 394 -33.13 12.99 -3.83
C PHE A 394 -31.62 12.80 -3.75
N CYS A 395 -30.87 13.58 -4.50
CA CYS A 395 -29.42 13.49 -4.54
C CYS A 395 -28.82 14.90 -4.66
N GLY A 396 -27.75 15.18 -3.94
CA GLY A 396 -27.03 16.44 -4.13
C GLY A 396 -25.90 16.62 -3.14
N ALA A 397 -25.02 17.58 -3.42
CA ALA A 397 -23.88 17.89 -2.57
C ALA A 397 -24.27 18.30 -1.14
N TYR A 398 -25.50 18.79 -0.95
CA TYR A 398 -26.07 19.14 0.36
C TYR A 398 -26.21 17.96 1.33
N GLN A 399 -26.11 16.70 0.86
CA GLN A 399 -26.16 15.52 1.73
C GLN A 399 -24.83 15.24 2.47
N GLY A 400 -23.76 15.95 2.11
CA GLY A 400 -22.47 15.93 2.80
C GLY A 400 -22.03 17.33 3.21
N TYR A 401 -20.82 17.73 2.82
CA TYR A 401 -20.25 19.04 3.17
C TYR A 401 -20.43 20.12 2.08
N GLY A 402 -21.13 19.80 0.99
CA GLY A 402 -21.38 20.73 -0.12
C GLY A 402 -20.41 20.62 -1.29
N PHE A 403 -19.55 19.61 -1.34
CA PHE A 403 -18.53 19.45 -2.39
C PHE A 403 -18.93 18.45 -3.47
N HIS A 404 -18.15 18.39 -4.56
CA HIS A 404 -18.40 17.50 -5.69
C HIS A 404 -18.33 16.01 -5.30
N GLU A 405 -17.43 15.64 -4.38
CA GLU A 405 -17.39 14.28 -3.82
C GLU A 405 -18.70 13.93 -3.10
N ASP A 406 -19.28 14.86 -2.35
CA ASP A 406 -20.54 14.63 -1.64
C ASP A 406 -21.68 14.42 -2.63
N GLY A 407 -21.69 15.18 -3.74
CA GLY A 407 -22.62 14.98 -4.84
C GLY A 407 -22.49 13.61 -5.51
N LEU A 408 -21.26 13.09 -5.63
CA LEU A 408 -20.95 11.73 -6.12
C LEU A 408 -21.33 10.63 -5.13
N LYS A 409 -21.11 10.83 -3.83
CA LYS A 409 -21.55 9.86 -2.82
C LYS A 409 -23.07 9.76 -2.77
N ALA A 410 -23.75 10.91 -2.77
CA ALA A 410 -25.21 10.97 -2.79
C ALA A 410 -25.80 10.28 -4.04
N LEU A 411 -25.18 10.46 -5.21
CA LEU A 411 -25.70 9.87 -6.45
C LEU A 411 -25.54 8.35 -6.47
N ILE A 412 -24.43 7.84 -5.94
CA ILE A 412 -24.17 6.39 -5.86
C ILE A 412 -25.25 5.75 -4.97
N MET A 413 -25.55 6.37 -3.82
CA MET A 413 -26.59 5.89 -2.91
C MET A 413 -27.99 5.95 -3.54
N ALA A 414 -28.34 7.06 -4.18
CA ALA A 414 -29.65 7.24 -4.82
C ALA A 414 -29.86 6.26 -6.00
N ALA A 415 -28.88 6.15 -6.90
CA ALA A 415 -28.96 5.26 -8.06
C ALA A 415 -29.05 3.79 -7.65
N GLN A 416 -28.29 3.35 -6.64
CA GLN A 416 -28.36 1.98 -6.14
C GLN A 416 -29.68 1.68 -5.44
N GLY A 417 -30.17 2.63 -4.62
CA GLY A 417 -31.47 2.52 -3.98
C GLY A 417 -32.60 2.37 -5.00
N LEU A 418 -32.51 3.11 -6.13
CA LEU A 418 -33.45 2.98 -7.24
C LEU A 418 -33.39 1.60 -7.92
N LEU A 419 -32.20 1.01 -8.04
CA LEU A 419 -31.99 -0.30 -8.67
C LEU A 419 -32.29 -1.50 -7.75
N GLY A 420 -32.58 -1.29 -6.47
CA GLY A 420 -32.86 -2.37 -5.51
C GLY A 420 -31.67 -3.29 -5.22
N LYS A 421 -30.43 -2.86 -5.52
CA LYS A 421 -29.20 -3.63 -5.28
C LYS A 421 -28.75 -3.51 -3.84
N HIS A 422 -28.05 -4.54 -3.31
CA HIS A 422 -27.33 -4.43 -2.04
C HIS A 422 -26.39 -3.22 -2.07
N MET A 423 -26.39 -2.39 -1.01
CA MET A 423 -25.59 -1.17 -0.93
C MET A 423 -24.11 -1.47 -1.22
N VAL A 424 -23.59 -0.95 -2.33
CA VAL A 424 -22.15 -0.85 -2.52
C VAL A 424 -21.74 0.46 -1.87
N THR A 425 -21.09 0.35 -0.73
CA THR A 425 -20.61 1.51 0.03
C THR A 425 -19.69 2.35 -0.85
N PRO A 426 -19.95 3.67 -1.03
CA PRO A 426 -19.02 4.56 -1.70
C PRO A 426 -17.63 4.43 -1.09
N LEU A 427 -16.57 4.68 -1.88
CA LEU A 427 -15.21 4.63 -1.36
C LEU A 427 -15.11 5.56 -0.14
N SER A 428 -14.65 5.02 0.97
CA SER A 428 -14.34 5.80 2.17
C SER A 428 -13.12 6.67 1.89
N ASN A 429 -13.03 7.83 2.53
CA ASN A 429 -11.84 8.66 2.43
C ASN A 429 -10.65 7.83 2.95
N PRO A 430 -9.61 7.56 2.14
CA PRO A 430 -8.43 6.85 2.62
C PRO A 430 -7.82 7.62 3.80
N LYS A 431 -7.31 6.90 4.79
CA LYS A 431 -6.60 7.51 5.91
C LYS A 431 -5.35 8.20 5.36
N HIS A 432 -5.31 9.53 5.37
CA HIS A 432 -4.08 10.24 4.99
C HIS A 432 -3.02 10.04 6.08
N MET A 433 -1.86 9.54 5.66
CA MET A 433 -0.68 9.46 6.50
C MET A 433 -0.23 10.86 6.90
N VAL A 434 -0.35 11.19 8.19
CA VAL A 434 0.25 12.41 8.76
C VAL A 434 1.52 12.01 9.51
N PRO A 435 2.70 12.06 8.86
CA PRO A 435 3.94 11.75 9.55
C PRO A 435 4.22 12.80 10.64
N SER A 436 4.62 12.31 11.81
CA SER A 436 5.23 13.08 12.88
C SER A 436 6.53 13.77 12.40
N LEU A 437 7.09 14.70 13.19
CA LEU A 437 8.35 15.38 12.85
C LEU A 437 9.50 14.38 12.63
N THR A 438 9.57 13.32 13.45
CA THR A 438 10.55 12.24 13.32
C THR A 438 10.36 11.45 12.03
N GLU A 439 9.12 11.08 11.71
CA GLU A 439 8.80 10.36 10.47
C GLU A 439 9.00 11.22 9.22
N LYS A 440 8.74 12.53 9.29
CA LYS A 440 9.08 13.48 8.20
C LYS A 440 10.58 13.52 7.94
N GLY A 441 11.38 13.57 9.01
CA GLY A 441 12.84 13.45 8.90
C GLY A 441 13.25 12.12 8.29
N ALA A 442 12.69 11.01 8.76
CA ALA A 442 12.93 9.67 8.23
C ALA A 442 12.63 9.57 6.74
N ARG A 443 11.46 10.07 6.32
CA ARG A 443 11.06 10.12 4.92
C ARG A 443 12.02 10.94 4.07
N PHE A 444 12.44 12.11 4.54
CA PHE A 444 13.40 12.95 3.81
C PHE A 444 14.72 12.22 3.56
N PHE A 445 15.30 11.60 4.59
CA PHE A 445 16.55 10.85 4.44
C PHE A 445 16.38 9.60 3.58
N PHE A 446 15.29 8.86 3.76
CA PHE A 446 15.00 7.66 2.99
C PHE A 446 14.82 7.96 1.48
N THR A 447 14.02 8.96 1.14
CA THR A 447 13.82 9.38 -0.26
C THR A 447 15.10 9.95 -0.88
N ARG A 448 15.92 10.69 -0.12
CA ARG A 448 17.24 11.14 -0.56
C ARG A 448 18.19 9.96 -0.81
N PHE A 449 18.17 8.95 0.06
CA PHE A 449 18.96 7.75 -0.11
C PHE A 449 18.56 7.00 -1.39
N LEU A 450 17.27 6.71 -1.59
CA LEU A 450 16.81 6.01 -2.80
C LEU A 450 17.17 6.75 -4.08
N ARG A 451 17.11 8.09 -4.08
CA ARG A 451 17.51 8.91 -5.23
C ARG A 451 18.98 8.73 -5.62
N ASN A 452 19.86 8.47 -4.65
CA ASN A 452 21.28 8.25 -4.88
C ASN A 452 21.62 6.77 -5.09
N PHE A 453 20.87 5.87 -4.45
CA PHE A 453 21.14 4.43 -4.46
C PHE A 453 20.63 3.75 -5.74
N ILE A 454 19.44 4.13 -6.22
CA ILE A 454 18.79 3.53 -7.39
C ILE A 454 19.43 4.12 -8.67
N SER A 455 20.47 3.44 -9.14
CA SER A 455 21.18 3.71 -10.39
C SER A 455 20.64 2.91 -11.58
N THR A 456 19.99 1.76 -11.34
CA THR A 456 19.31 0.92 -12.33
C THR A 456 17.95 0.42 -11.82
N GLY A 457 17.00 0.13 -12.71
CA GLY A 457 15.61 -0.20 -12.35
C GLY A 457 14.77 1.01 -11.95
N CYS A 458 13.53 0.77 -11.54
CA CYS A 458 12.60 1.83 -11.10
C CYS A 458 11.85 1.42 -9.83
N VAL A 459 11.86 2.29 -8.82
CA VAL A 459 11.04 2.14 -7.61
C VAL A 459 10.11 3.35 -7.51
N THR A 460 8.81 3.10 -7.47
CA THR A 460 7.79 4.13 -7.21
C THR A 460 7.19 3.89 -5.84
N ILE A 461 7.03 4.96 -5.06
CA ILE A 461 6.40 4.95 -3.75
C ILE A 461 5.12 5.78 -3.85
N LEU A 462 4.00 5.15 -3.49
CA LEU A 462 2.69 5.76 -3.35
C LEU A 462 2.38 5.83 -1.85
N GLU A 463 2.29 7.01 -1.26
CA GLU A 463 1.82 7.12 0.13
C GLU A 463 0.29 7.13 0.17
N GLU A 464 -0.31 6.42 1.13
CA GLU A 464 -1.71 6.63 1.52
C GLU A 464 -1.87 8.08 1.99
N GLY A 465 -2.40 8.92 1.11
CA GLY A 465 -2.38 10.38 1.27
C GLY A 465 -2.05 11.14 -0.02
N GLY A 466 -1.54 10.45 -1.04
CA GLY A 466 -1.42 10.98 -2.41
C GLY A 466 -0.03 11.38 -2.86
N SER A 467 0.98 11.40 -1.97
CA SER A 467 2.35 11.68 -2.40
C SER A 467 2.88 10.55 -3.28
N VAL A 468 3.50 10.91 -4.40
CA VAL A 468 4.17 9.96 -5.30
C VAL A 468 5.65 10.33 -5.42
N TYR A 469 6.53 9.37 -5.14
CA TYR A 469 7.96 9.50 -5.35
C TYR A 469 8.42 8.43 -6.34
N THR A 470 9.09 8.83 -7.42
CA THR A 470 9.65 7.88 -8.40
C THR A 470 11.17 8.01 -8.42
N PHE A 471 11.85 6.87 -8.28
CA PHE A 471 13.31 6.73 -8.30
C PHE A 471 13.67 5.81 -9.46
N ALA A 472 14.10 6.39 -10.57
CA ALA A 472 14.47 5.64 -11.78
C ALA A 472 15.96 5.82 -12.07
N GLY A 473 16.65 4.70 -12.23
CA GLY A 473 18.03 4.65 -12.66
C GLY A 473 18.20 5.06 -14.11
N LYS A 474 19.33 5.68 -14.45
CA LYS A 474 19.70 5.97 -15.85
C LYS A 474 20.29 4.76 -16.57
N ASP A 475 20.72 3.77 -15.80
CA ASP A 475 21.36 2.57 -16.30
C ASP A 475 20.34 1.51 -16.70
N SER A 476 20.44 1.01 -17.94
CA SER A 476 19.49 0.06 -18.54
C SER A 476 19.71 -1.41 -18.17
N ARG A 477 20.70 -1.74 -17.32
CA ARG A 477 21.01 -3.13 -16.92
C ARG A 477 19.85 -3.84 -16.22
N CYS A 478 19.06 -3.13 -15.43
CA CYS A 478 17.83 -3.62 -14.80
C CYS A 478 16.64 -2.82 -15.30
N GLN A 479 15.68 -3.50 -15.93
CA GLN A 479 14.43 -2.88 -16.44
C GLN A 479 13.24 -3.10 -15.49
N LEU A 480 13.46 -3.74 -14.34
CA LEU A 480 12.40 -4.04 -13.39
C LEU A 480 11.83 -2.76 -12.79
N LYS A 481 10.52 -2.78 -12.55
CA LYS A 481 9.78 -1.71 -11.90
C LYS A 481 9.02 -2.28 -10.71
N SER A 482 9.13 -1.66 -9.55
CA SER A 482 8.32 -2.01 -8.38
C SER A 482 7.62 -0.77 -7.85
N VAL A 483 6.32 -0.92 -7.54
CA VAL A 483 5.47 0.16 -7.05
C VAL A 483 4.96 -0.22 -5.66
N LEU A 484 5.52 0.44 -4.65
CA LEU A 484 5.16 0.27 -3.24
C LEU A 484 4.00 1.21 -2.89
N VAL A 485 3.08 0.73 -2.09
CA VAL A 485 2.02 1.53 -1.46
C VAL A 485 2.29 1.58 0.04
N ILE A 486 2.66 2.73 0.59
CA ILE A 486 2.92 2.91 2.02
C ILE A 486 1.61 3.24 2.71
N HIS A 487 1.23 2.43 3.70
CA HIS A 487 0.01 2.60 4.50
C HIS A 487 0.28 3.28 5.85
N SER A 488 1.53 3.23 6.32
CA SER A 488 1.92 3.70 7.65
C SER A 488 3.23 4.51 7.62
N PRO A 489 3.30 5.69 8.24
CA PRO A 489 4.53 6.50 8.27
C PRO A 489 5.65 5.84 9.09
N GLN A 490 5.32 4.85 9.92
CA GLN A 490 6.30 4.04 10.65
C GLN A 490 7.23 3.26 9.72
N PHE A 491 6.80 2.97 8.49
CA PHE A 491 7.64 2.39 7.45
C PHE A 491 8.99 3.12 7.35
N TYR A 492 8.95 4.45 7.22
CA TYR A 492 10.17 5.25 7.06
C TYR A 492 11.07 5.15 8.28
N TRP A 493 10.49 5.17 9.48
CA TRP A 493 11.25 5.06 10.72
C TRP A 493 11.88 3.67 10.87
N LYS A 494 11.16 2.59 10.58
CA LYS A 494 11.66 1.21 10.65
C LYS A 494 12.82 0.99 9.68
N VAL A 495 12.63 1.34 8.41
CA VAL A 495 13.68 1.20 7.39
C VAL A 495 14.89 2.06 7.73
N MET A 496 14.68 3.30 8.21
CA MET A 496 15.75 4.21 8.62
C MET A 496 16.42 3.83 9.96
N THR A 497 15.90 2.90 10.75
CA THR A 497 16.57 2.49 12.00
C THR A 497 17.12 1.08 11.95
N GLN A 498 16.57 0.23 11.09
CA GLN A 498 16.84 -1.21 11.03
C GLN A 498 17.16 -1.71 9.62
N ALA A 499 17.29 -0.81 8.63
CA ALA A 499 17.68 -1.14 7.26
C ALA A 499 16.83 -2.27 6.63
N ASP A 500 17.46 -3.37 6.22
CA ASP A 500 16.85 -4.56 5.63
C ASP A 500 15.89 -5.28 6.59
N LEU A 501 16.26 -5.42 7.87
CA LEU A 501 15.35 -5.93 8.89
C LEU A 501 14.16 -5.01 9.11
N GLY A 502 14.37 -3.70 9.00
CA GLY A 502 13.31 -2.69 9.08
C GLY A 502 12.33 -2.78 7.91
N LEU A 503 12.83 -3.07 6.70
CA LEU A 503 12.00 -3.32 5.52
C LEU A 503 11.16 -4.59 5.68
N ALA A 504 11.76 -5.68 6.14
CA ALA A 504 11.04 -6.92 6.42
C ALA A 504 9.98 -6.72 7.52
N ASP A 505 10.33 -6.10 8.65
CA ASP A 505 9.39 -5.83 9.73
C ASP A 505 8.24 -4.92 9.27
N ALA A 506 8.51 -3.91 8.45
CA ALA A 506 7.46 -3.06 7.89
C ALA A 506 6.49 -3.85 6.99
N TYR A 507 7.00 -4.77 6.16
CA TYR A 507 6.15 -5.62 5.32
C TYR A 507 5.29 -6.57 6.16
N ILE A 508 5.91 -7.24 7.13
CA ILE A 508 5.27 -8.19 8.03
C ILE A 508 4.14 -7.54 8.85
N ASN A 509 4.33 -6.29 9.28
CA ASN A 509 3.30 -5.56 10.02
C ASN A 509 2.26 -4.87 9.10
N GLY A 510 2.38 -4.99 7.78
CA GLY A 510 1.44 -4.38 6.83
C GLY A 510 1.61 -2.85 6.69
N ASP A 511 2.76 -2.30 7.05
CA ASP A 511 3.04 -0.86 6.92
C ASP A 511 3.13 -0.42 5.45
N PHE A 512 3.39 -1.36 4.53
CA PHE A 512 3.34 -1.14 3.09
C PHE A 512 2.96 -2.42 2.33
N SER A 513 2.48 -2.25 1.11
CA SER A 513 2.18 -3.31 0.16
C SER A 513 2.68 -2.94 -1.25
N PHE A 514 2.28 -3.71 -2.27
CA PHE A 514 2.66 -3.48 -3.66
C PHE A 514 1.42 -3.42 -4.54
N VAL A 515 1.48 -2.58 -5.59
CA VAL A 515 0.45 -2.55 -6.64
C VAL A 515 0.42 -3.91 -7.38
N ASP A 516 1.59 -4.44 -7.72
CA ASP A 516 1.75 -5.81 -8.21
C ASP A 516 1.93 -6.75 -7.01
N LYS A 517 0.86 -7.47 -6.66
CA LYS A 517 0.83 -8.41 -5.53
C LYS A 517 1.60 -9.71 -5.79
N GLU A 518 1.92 -10.05 -7.04
CA GLU A 518 2.57 -11.31 -7.38
C GLU A 518 4.10 -11.17 -7.40
N ARG A 519 4.58 -10.04 -7.94
CA ARG A 519 6.01 -9.84 -8.23
C ARG A 519 6.58 -8.55 -7.67
N GLY A 520 5.77 -7.66 -7.11
CA GLY A 520 6.21 -6.37 -6.60
C GLY A 520 7.35 -6.48 -5.58
N LEU A 521 7.21 -7.37 -4.59
CA LEU A 521 8.23 -7.61 -3.57
C LEU A 521 9.49 -8.26 -4.15
N LEU A 522 9.34 -9.32 -4.95
CA LEU A 522 10.43 -9.97 -5.67
C LEU A 522 11.24 -8.95 -6.50
N TYR A 523 10.56 -8.11 -7.28
CA TYR A 523 11.21 -7.10 -8.11
C TYR A 523 11.89 -6.02 -7.29
N LEU A 524 11.30 -5.57 -6.18
CA LEU A 524 11.97 -4.66 -5.26
C LEU A 524 13.30 -5.26 -4.80
N LEU A 525 13.28 -6.47 -4.25
CA LEU A 525 14.48 -7.14 -3.72
C LEU A 525 15.56 -7.32 -4.82
N MET A 526 15.16 -7.71 -6.03
CA MET A 526 16.10 -7.83 -7.16
C MET A 526 16.69 -6.48 -7.58
N ILE A 527 15.90 -5.40 -7.58
CA ILE A 527 16.39 -4.04 -7.83
C ILE A 527 17.40 -3.64 -6.75
N LEU A 528 17.11 -3.94 -5.47
CA LEU A 528 18.02 -3.62 -4.37
C LEU A 528 19.36 -4.38 -4.49
N ILE A 529 19.32 -5.67 -4.84
CA ILE A 529 20.51 -6.50 -5.06
C ILE A 529 21.35 -5.92 -6.21
N ALA A 530 20.74 -5.66 -7.37
CA ALA A 530 21.43 -5.13 -8.53
C ALA A 530 22.13 -3.80 -8.20
N ASN A 531 21.44 -2.87 -7.54
CA ASN A 531 22.04 -1.58 -7.17
C ASN A 531 23.15 -1.70 -6.10
N LYS A 532 23.07 -2.68 -5.19
CA LYS A 532 24.16 -2.93 -4.23
C LYS A 532 25.45 -3.32 -4.97
N GLU A 533 25.36 -4.22 -5.94
CA GLU A 533 26.51 -4.69 -6.74
C GLU A 533 27.09 -3.59 -7.63
N LEU A 534 26.25 -2.73 -8.22
CA LEU A 534 26.72 -1.59 -9.01
C LEU A 534 27.48 -0.57 -8.17
N ASN A 535 26.96 -0.27 -6.97
CA ASN A 535 27.55 0.73 -6.10
C ASN A 535 28.84 0.22 -5.44
N SER A 536 28.98 -1.08 -5.18
CA SER A 536 30.24 -1.66 -4.69
C SER A 536 31.37 -1.59 -5.73
N ASN A 537 31.05 -1.78 -7.01
CA ASN A 537 32.06 -1.75 -8.08
C ASN A 537 32.59 -0.33 -8.37
N ASN A 538 31.82 0.72 -8.04
CA ASN A 538 32.20 2.11 -8.27
C ASN A 538 32.97 2.74 -7.09
N SER A 539 33.08 2.08 -5.94
CA SER A 539 33.69 2.65 -4.73
C SER A 539 34.91 1.84 -4.26
N ASN A 540 36.12 2.39 -4.45
CA ASN A 540 37.39 1.80 -3.95
C ASN A 540 37.52 1.81 -2.41
N HIS A 541 36.51 2.27 -1.66
CA HIS A 541 36.51 2.28 -0.20
C HIS A 541 35.08 2.17 0.35
N ALA A 542 34.66 0.95 0.76
CA ALA A 542 33.94 0.67 2.02
C ALA A 542 33.30 -0.75 1.99
N LYS A 543 34.10 -1.77 2.31
CA LYS A 543 33.62 -3.11 2.70
C LYS A 543 32.98 -3.10 4.10
N LYS A 544 31.94 -2.29 4.36
CA LYS A 544 31.24 -2.30 5.65
C LYS A 544 29.71 -2.24 5.51
N ARG A 545 29.09 -3.40 5.79
CA ARG A 545 27.71 -3.67 6.23
C ARG A 545 26.57 -2.99 5.47
N GLY A 546 25.84 -3.81 4.69
CA GLY A 546 24.51 -3.50 4.18
C GLY A 546 24.48 -2.39 3.12
N TRP A 547 23.44 -2.35 2.30
CA TRP A 547 23.20 -1.27 1.34
C TRP A 547 22.99 0.12 1.98
N TRP A 548 22.82 0.18 3.31
CA TRP A 548 22.70 1.40 4.09
C TRP A 548 23.28 1.22 5.50
N THR A 549 24.08 2.19 5.98
CA THR A 549 24.51 2.27 7.38
C THR A 549 23.65 3.32 8.10
N PRO A 550 22.93 2.99 9.18
CA PRO A 550 22.07 3.97 9.83
C PRO A 550 22.85 5.14 10.44
N MET A 551 22.39 6.36 10.13
CA MET A 551 23.05 7.62 10.53
C MET A 551 22.97 7.90 12.05
N PHE A 552 22.03 7.25 12.75
CA PHE A 552 21.86 7.41 14.19
C PHE A 552 22.51 6.23 14.94
N LEU A 553 23.12 6.53 16.09
CA LEU A 553 23.75 5.61 17.06
C LEU A 553 22.85 4.42 17.53
N THR A 554 21.62 4.28 17.03
CA THR A 554 20.75 3.12 17.29
C THR A 554 21.23 1.86 16.57
N ALA A 555 22.00 1.99 15.48
CA ALA A 555 22.59 0.84 14.79
C ALA A 555 23.56 0.05 15.68
N SER A 556 24.29 0.70 16.60
CA SER A 556 25.21 0.00 17.51
C SER A 556 24.43 -0.79 18.57
N LEU A 557 23.33 -0.27 19.09
CA LEU A 557 22.46 -0.96 20.06
C LEU A 557 21.65 -2.11 19.40
N ALA A 558 21.09 -1.87 18.20
CA ALA A 558 20.42 -2.92 17.42
C ALA A 558 21.41 -4.00 16.98
N SER A 559 22.59 -3.61 16.48
CA SER A 559 23.68 -4.54 16.12
C SER A 559 24.21 -5.30 17.33
N ALA A 560 24.31 -4.68 18.51
CA ALA A 560 24.74 -5.36 19.73
C ALA A 560 23.69 -6.37 20.21
N LYS A 561 22.40 -6.01 20.17
CA LYS A 561 21.29 -6.92 20.48
C LYS A 561 21.25 -8.11 19.52
N SER A 562 21.38 -7.88 18.22
CA SER A 562 21.44 -8.94 17.21
C SER A 562 22.71 -9.79 17.35
N PHE A 563 23.85 -9.19 17.67
CA PHE A 563 25.10 -9.92 17.93
C PHE A 563 24.99 -10.83 19.15
N LEU A 564 24.47 -10.33 20.29
CA LEU A 564 24.24 -11.14 21.50
C LEU A 564 23.24 -12.27 21.24
N LYS A 565 22.15 -12.00 20.50
CA LYS A 565 21.21 -13.05 20.07
C LYS A 565 21.87 -14.08 19.16
N HIS A 566 22.76 -13.66 18.26
CA HIS A 566 23.47 -14.56 17.34
C HIS A 566 24.39 -15.51 18.10
N VAL A 567 25.18 -15.00 19.05
CA VAL A 567 26.03 -15.82 19.93
C VAL A 567 25.18 -16.81 20.75
N ALA A 568 24.05 -16.38 21.30
CA ALA A 568 23.14 -17.25 22.06
C ALA A 568 22.41 -18.31 21.22
N ARG A 569 22.49 -18.24 19.88
CA ARG A 569 21.83 -19.15 18.93
C ARG A 569 22.81 -20.10 18.22
N GLN A 570 24.09 -20.15 18.59
CA GLN A 570 25.07 -21.08 18.02
C GLN A 570 24.65 -22.55 18.14
N ASN A 571 24.98 -23.39 17.15
CA ASN A 571 24.49 -24.77 17.02
C ASN A 571 25.29 -25.80 17.85
N THR A 572 25.45 -25.54 19.15
CA THR A 572 25.89 -26.57 20.11
C THR A 572 24.86 -27.71 20.18
N LEU A 573 25.22 -28.88 20.73
CA LEU A 573 24.34 -30.08 20.78
C LEU A 573 22.91 -29.78 21.30
N THR A 574 22.79 -29.05 22.41
CA THR A 574 21.49 -28.72 23.00
C THR A 574 20.75 -27.64 22.21
N GLN A 575 21.47 -26.67 21.65
CA GLN A 575 20.87 -25.53 20.96
C GLN A 575 20.47 -25.86 19.51
N ALA A 576 21.19 -26.76 18.83
CA ALA A 576 20.88 -27.22 17.47
C ALA A 576 19.46 -27.82 17.43
N ARG A 577 19.12 -28.71 18.37
CA ARG A 577 17.77 -29.27 18.50
C ARG A 577 16.71 -28.19 18.69
N ARG A 578 16.97 -27.18 19.52
CA ARG A 578 16.03 -26.06 19.78
C ARG A 578 15.84 -25.15 18.56
N ASN A 579 16.88 -25.00 17.74
CA ASN A 579 16.82 -24.21 16.52
C ASN A 579 16.01 -24.95 15.44
N ILE A 580 16.24 -26.25 15.26
CA ILE A 580 15.48 -27.11 14.32
C ILE A 580 14.00 -27.21 14.72
N SER A 581 13.69 -27.49 15.98
CA SER A 581 12.30 -27.65 16.42
C SER A 581 11.44 -26.40 16.21
N ARG A 582 12.00 -25.20 16.38
CA ARG A 582 11.28 -23.93 16.19
C ARG A 582 10.72 -23.74 14.77
N HIS A 583 11.34 -24.33 13.76
CA HIS A 583 10.88 -24.21 12.37
C HIS A 583 10.12 -25.46 11.92
N TYR A 584 10.69 -26.64 12.15
CA TYR A 584 10.15 -27.89 11.61
C TYR A 584 9.01 -28.49 12.45
N ASP A 585 8.89 -28.12 13.73
CA ASP A 585 7.78 -28.56 14.59
C ASP A 585 6.63 -27.52 14.60
N LEU A 586 6.58 -26.60 13.62
CA LEU A 586 5.48 -25.63 13.49
C LEU A 586 4.13 -26.34 13.26
N SER A 587 4.03 -27.12 12.19
CA SER A 587 2.89 -28.00 11.89
C SER A 587 3.15 -28.76 10.58
N ASN A 588 3.06 -30.10 10.60
CA ASN A 588 3.11 -30.89 9.37
C ASN A 588 1.92 -30.57 8.43
N GLU A 589 0.76 -30.23 8.99
CA GLU A 589 -0.42 -29.82 8.20
C GLU A 589 -0.13 -28.52 7.44
N LEU A 590 0.54 -27.55 8.07
CA LEU A 590 0.96 -26.32 7.39
C LEU A 590 1.89 -26.62 6.20
N PHE A 591 2.93 -27.43 6.41
CA PHE A 591 3.88 -27.77 5.33
C PHE A 591 3.18 -28.48 4.17
N ALA A 592 2.26 -29.41 4.47
CA ALA A 592 1.46 -30.10 3.46
C ALA A 592 0.54 -29.17 2.63
N LEU A 593 0.27 -27.95 3.11
CA LEU A 593 -0.54 -26.99 2.36
C LEU A 593 0.20 -26.38 1.16
N PHE A 594 1.53 -26.28 1.19
CA PHE A 594 2.27 -25.63 0.11
C PHE A 594 3.38 -26.48 -0.53
N LEU A 595 3.83 -27.54 0.15
CA LEU A 595 4.67 -28.57 -0.45
C LEU A 595 3.82 -29.50 -1.33
N ASP A 596 4.48 -30.27 -2.19
CA ASP A 596 3.86 -31.39 -2.88
C ASP A 596 3.69 -32.60 -1.92
N ASP A 597 3.06 -33.66 -2.40
CA ASP A 597 2.76 -34.88 -1.63
C ASP A 597 4.01 -35.60 -1.10
N THR A 598 5.18 -35.32 -1.66
CA THR A 598 6.46 -35.84 -1.16
C THR A 598 6.91 -35.18 0.15
N MET A 599 6.28 -34.08 0.58
CA MET A 599 6.71 -33.29 1.76
C MET A 599 8.18 -32.84 1.68
N THR A 600 8.71 -32.66 0.47
CA THR A 600 10.12 -32.31 0.27
C THR A 600 10.32 -30.79 0.40
N TYR A 601 10.78 -30.34 1.56
CA TYR A 601 11.14 -28.95 1.79
C TYR A 601 12.60 -28.65 1.43
N SER A 602 12.92 -28.84 0.14
CA SER A 602 14.26 -28.67 -0.45
C SER A 602 14.12 -28.32 -1.94
N SER A 603 15.19 -27.82 -2.58
CA SER A 603 15.18 -27.54 -4.02
C SER A 603 14.75 -28.75 -4.85
N ALA A 604 13.88 -28.51 -5.83
CA ALA A 604 13.58 -29.46 -6.90
C ALA A 604 14.59 -29.30 -8.06
N VAL A 605 14.53 -30.19 -9.07
CA VAL A 605 15.29 -30.06 -10.33
C VAL A 605 14.34 -30.13 -11.52
N PHE A 606 14.15 -29.00 -12.20
CA PHE A 606 13.17 -28.84 -13.29
C PHE A 606 13.81 -29.08 -14.66
N LYS A 607 13.06 -29.70 -15.58
CA LYS A 607 13.41 -29.77 -17.01
C LYS A 607 12.92 -28.55 -17.80
N SER A 608 11.78 -28.00 -17.39
CA SER A 608 11.17 -26.80 -17.97
C SER A 608 10.47 -25.97 -16.88
N ASN A 609 10.18 -24.71 -17.16
CA ASN A 609 9.61 -23.80 -16.16
C ASN A 609 8.17 -24.17 -15.76
N ASP A 610 7.40 -24.81 -16.64
CA ASP A 610 5.99 -25.13 -16.40
C ASP A 610 5.79 -26.56 -15.84
N GLU A 611 6.88 -27.25 -15.53
CA GLU A 611 6.82 -28.60 -15.01
C GLU A 611 6.27 -28.64 -13.58
N ASP A 612 5.48 -29.67 -13.30
CA ASP A 612 4.91 -29.94 -11.98
C ASP A 612 6.00 -30.13 -10.91
N LEU A 613 5.74 -29.57 -9.71
CA LEU A 613 6.70 -29.56 -8.60
C LEU A 613 7.05 -30.98 -8.14
N ARG A 614 6.06 -31.88 -8.02
CA ARG A 614 6.28 -33.26 -7.60
C ARG A 614 7.21 -33.98 -8.57
N THR A 615 6.98 -33.83 -9.87
CA THR A 615 7.83 -34.40 -10.91
C THR A 615 9.28 -33.91 -10.81
N ALA A 616 9.47 -32.61 -10.56
CA ALA A 616 10.79 -32.02 -10.36
C ALA A 616 11.47 -32.48 -9.05
N GLN A 617 10.71 -32.71 -7.98
CA GLN A 617 11.23 -33.24 -6.71
C GLN A 617 11.68 -34.70 -6.85
N MET A 618 10.85 -35.54 -7.49
CA MET A 618 11.19 -36.95 -7.75
C MET A 618 12.43 -37.10 -8.64
N ARG A 619 12.63 -36.15 -9.56
CA ARG A 619 13.89 -36.07 -10.34
C ARG A 619 15.08 -35.76 -9.47
N LYS A 620 14.99 -34.75 -8.59
CA LYS A 620 16.06 -34.42 -7.65
C LYS A 620 16.42 -35.62 -6.78
N ILE A 621 15.42 -36.34 -6.27
CA ILE A 621 15.60 -37.58 -5.50
C ILE A 621 16.33 -38.64 -6.33
N SER A 622 15.89 -38.87 -7.57
CA SER A 622 16.52 -39.85 -8.47
C SER A 622 18.00 -39.52 -8.73
N LEU A 623 18.32 -38.25 -8.96
CA LEU A 623 19.70 -37.77 -9.15
C LEU A 623 20.58 -38.03 -7.93
N LEU A 624 20.07 -37.80 -6.71
CA LEU A 624 20.81 -38.10 -5.47
C LEU A 624 21.10 -39.61 -5.36
N ILE A 625 20.11 -40.46 -5.66
CA ILE A 625 20.27 -41.92 -5.64
C ILE A 625 21.30 -42.37 -6.68
N ASP A 626 21.25 -41.80 -7.89
CA ASP A 626 22.18 -42.11 -8.97
C ASP A 626 23.62 -41.71 -8.62
N LYS A 627 23.81 -40.49 -8.08
CA LYS A 627 25.10 -39.99 -7.60
C LYS A 627 25.69 -40.86 -6.48
N ALA A 628 24.83 -41.37 -5.60
CA ALA A 628 25.24 -42.26 -4.52
C ALA A 628 25.55 -43.70 -5.00
N ARG A 629 25.17 -44.11 -6.22
CA ARG A 629 25.44 -45.46 -6.77
C ARG A 629 25.04 -46.57 -5.79
N ILE A 630 23.82 -46.50 -5.28
CA ILE A 630 23.31 -47.41 -4.25
C ILE A 630 23.01 -48.79 -4.85
N LYS A 631 23.40 -49.86 -4.16
CA LYS A 631 23.15 -51.26 -4.52
C LYS A 631 22.37 -51.93 -3.38
N LYS A 632 21.73 -53.05 -3.68
CA LYS A 632 20.94 -53.84 -2.71
C LYS A 632 21.74 -54.26 -1.45
N SER A 633 23.03 -54.52 -1.60
CA SER A 633 23.89 -54.96 -0.50
C SER A 633 24.33 -53.83 0.44
N HIS A 634 24.10 -52.56 0.08
CA HIS A 634 24.61 -51.44 0.83
C HIS A 634 23.76 -51.11 2.07
N GLU A 635 24.42 -50.51 3.05
CA GLU A 635 23.80 -49.78 4.15
C GLU A 635 23.96 -48.28 3.94
N VAL A 636 22.84 -47.56 3.94
CA VAL A 636 22.78 -46.12 3.63
C VAL A 636 22.45 -45.33 4.89
N LEU A 637 23.22 -44.29 5.17
CA LEU A 637 22.93 -43.28 6.19
C LEU A 637 22.44 -42.00 5.54
N GLU A 638 21.30 -41.48 6.00
CA GLU A 638 20.82 -40.14 5.68
C GLU A 638 20.92 -39.22 6.88
N ILE A 639 21.74 -38.18 6.77
CA ILE A 639 21.92 -37.18 7.80
C ILE A 639 20.96 -36.02 7.52
N GLY A 640 19.87 -35.96 8.31
CA GLY A 640 18.76 -35.02 8.12
C GLY A 640 17.67 -35.60 7.23
N CYS A 641 16.99 -36.66 7.67
CA CYS A 641 16.09 -37.46 6.83
C CYS A 641 14.73 -36.83 6.50
N GLY A 642 14.45 -35.63 7.02
CA GLY A 642 13.19 -34.92 6.81
C GLY A 642 11.97 -35.80 7.09
N TRP A 643 11.02 -35.81 6.17
CA TRP A 643 9.77 -36.58 6.24
C TRP A 643 9.88 -38.00 5.66
N GLY A 644 11.11 -38.48 5.37
CA GLY A 644 11.37 -39.88 5.02
C GLY A 644 11.23 -40.26 3.54
N THR A 645 10.87 -39.32 2.66
CA THR A 645 10.62 -39.64 1.24
C THR A 645 11.86 -40.16 0.51
N LEU A 646 13.05 -39.62 0.79
CA LEU A 646 14.29 -40.14 0.18
C LEU A 646 14.55 -41.59 0.60
N ALA A 647 14.37 -41.92 1.88
CA ALA A 647 14.51 -43.28 2.39
C ALA A 647 13.60 -44.27 1.68
N ILE A 648 12.31 -43.92 1.55
CA ILE A 648 11.31 -44.74 0.88
C ILE A 648 11.72 -45.01 -0.57
N GLU A 649 12.10 -43.97 -1.31
CA GLU A 649 12.45 -44.10 -2.73
C GLU A 649 13.78 -44.85 -2.96
N VAL A 650 14.77 -44.65 -2.08
CA VAL A 650 16.03 -45.41 -2.10
C VAL A 650 15.75 -46.91 -1.93
N VAL A 651 14.99 -47.29 -0.91
CA VAL A 651 14.72 -48.69 -0.60
C VAL A 651 13.78 -49.31 -1.63
N ARG A 652 12.75 -48.61 -2.11
CA ARG A 652 11.90 -49.09 -3.21
C ARG A 652 12.71 -49.43 -4.45
N ARG A 653 13.69 -48.59 -4.79
CA ARG A 653 14.50 -48.75 -6.01
C ARG A 653 15.56 -49.84 -5.88
N THR A 654 16.13 -50.03 -4.69
CA THR A 654 17.35 -50.86 -4.53
C THR A 654 17.20 -52.05 -3.59
N GLY A 655 16.25 -52.01 -2.65
CA GLY A 655 16.09 -52.99 -1.58
C GLY A 655 17.22 -52.99 -0.54
N CYS A 656 18.01 -51.92 -0.45
CA CYS A 656 19.11 -51.79 0.49
C CYS A 656 18.62 -51.62 1.95
N LYS A 657 19.56 -51.58 2.90
CA LYS A 657 19.25 -51.13 4.27
C LYS A 657 19.43 -49.61 4.37
N TYR A 658 18.59 -48.96 5.15
CA TYR A 658 18.57 -47.51 5.27
C TYR A 658 18.42 -47.07 6.71
N THR A 659 19.21 -46.09 7.13
CA THR A 659 19.10 -45.42 8.43
C THR A 659 19.03 -43.92 8.20
N GLY A 660 17.93 -43.29 8.59
CA GLY A 660 17.78 -41.83 8.56
C GLY A 660 17.80 -41.23 9.95
N ILE A 661 18.49 -40.11 10.13
CA ILE A 661 18.51 -39.40 11.41
C ILE A 661 17.92 -38.00 11.29
N THR A 662 17.18 -37.57 12.32
CA THR A 662 16.62 -36.22 12.42
C THR A 662 16.66 -35.72 13.87
N LEU A 663 16.58 -34.39 14.05
CA LEU A 663 16.41 -33.73 15.35
C LEU A 663 14.96 -33.30 15.62
N SER A 664 14.07 -33.40 14.62
CA SER A 664 12.65 -33.05 14.74
C SER A 664 11.82 -34.27 15.11
N ILE A 665 11.06 -34.15 16.19
CA ILE A 665 10.14 -35.19 16.65
C ILE A 665 9.00 -35.36 15.65
N GLU A 666 8.49 -34.25 15.12
CA GLU A 666 7.33 -34.25 14.22
C GLU A 666 7.68 -34.79 12.83
N GLN A 667 8.89 -34.55 12.34
CA GLN A 667 9.42 -35.20 11.14
C GLN A 667 9.59 -36.71 11.33
N LEU A 668 10.17 -37.12 12.47
CA LEU A 668 10.39 -38.54 12.77
C LEU A 668 9.06 -39.32 12.78
N LYS A 669 8.07 -38.82 13.54
CA LYS A 669 6.73 -39.43 13.61
C LYS A 669 6.08 -39.56 12.23
N TYR A 670 6.19 -38.51 11.40
CA TYR A 670 5.63 -38.51 10.05
C TYR A 670 6.35 -39.53 9.15
N ALA A 671 7.68 -39.55 9.20
CA ALA A 671 8.51 -40.45 8.40
C ALA A 671 8.25 -41.92 8.74
N GLU A 672 8.17 -42.26 10.04
CA GLU A 672 7.84 -43.61 10.51
C GLU A 672 6.45 -44.04 10.04
N ALA A 673 5.45 -43.16 10.14
CA ALA A 673 4.10 -43.44 9.65
C ALA A 673 4.08 -43.71 8.14
N LYS A 674 4.83 -42.93 7.35
CA LYS A 674 4.92 -43.11 5.89
C LYS A 674 5.67 -44.36 5.48
N VAL A 675 6.72 -44.74 6.20
CA VAL A 675 7.44 -46.00 5.97
C VAL A 675 6.56 -47.20 6.27
N LYS A 676 5.79 -47.14 7.35
CA LYS A 676 4.80 -48.18 7.69
C LYS A 676 3.70 -48.30 6.63
N GLU A 677 3.17 -47.16 6.17
CA GLU A 677 2.20 -47.13 5.06
C GLU A 677 2.78 -47.75 3.77
N ALA A 678 4.08 -47.56 3.52
CA ALA A 678 4.77 -48.14 2.38
C ALA A 678 5.17 -49.63 2.56
N GLY A 679 5.04 -50.20 3.77
CA GLY A 679 5.44 -51.59 4.07
C GLY A 679 6.95 -51.84 4.01
N LEU A 680 7.78 -50.85 4.39
CA LEU A 680 9.24 -50.90 4.27
C LEU A 680 9.99 -50.86 5.61
N GLU A 681 9.29 -51.10 6.71
CA GLU A 681 9.80 -51.02 8.09
C GLU A 681 10.93 -52.01 8.40
N ASP A 682 11.03 -53.12 7.67
CA ASP A 682 12.12 -54.10 7.80
C ASP A 682 13.45 -53.62 7.20
N HIS A 683 13.41 -52.60 6.33
CA HIS A 683 14.55 -52.09 5.59
C HIS A 683 14.96 -50.66 5.98
N ILE A 684 14.03 -49.89 6.56
CA ILE A 684 14.24 -48.48 6.91
C ILE A 684 14.13 -48.30 8.42
N LYS A 685 15.20 -47.77 9.02
CA LYS A 685 15.25 -47.35 10.42
C LYS A 685 15.34 -45.82 10.48
N PHE A 686 14.57 -45.20 11.37
CA PHE A 686 14.75 -43.79 11.69
C PHE A 686 15.13 -43.59 13.15
N GLU A 687 15.96 -42.57 13.42
CA GLU A 687 16.41 -42.26 14.78
C GLU A 687 16.33 -40.76 15.08
N LEU A 688 15.85 -40.42 16.28
CA LEU A 688 15.96 -39.06 16.83
C LEU A 688 17.37 -38.85 17.39
N CYS A 689 18.32 -38.54 16.51
CA CYS A 689 19.74 -38.53 16.84
C CYS A 689 20.47 -37.36 16.20
N ASP A 690 21.36 -36.71 16.95
CA ASP A 690 22.33 -35.77 16.37
C ASP A 690 23.46 -36.57 15.71
N TYR A 691 23.89 -36.18 14.51
CA TYR A 691 24.95 -36.89 13.79
C TYR A 691 26.26 -37.02 14.60
N ARG A 692 26.52 -36.09 15.53
CA ARG A 692 27.68 -36.09 16.43
C ARG A 692 27.62 -37.19 17.50
N GLN A 693 26.50 -37.88 17.61
CA GLN A 693 26.27 -38.96 18.58
C GLN A 693 26.23 -40.35 17.91
N LEU A 694 26.45 -40.42 16.59
CA LEU A 694 26.57 -41.68 15.89
C LEU A 694 27.78 -42.47 16.41
N SER A 695 27.60 -43.78 16.57
CA SER A 695 28.68 -44.67 17.01
C SER A 695 29.71 -44.88 15.90
N ASP A 696 30.98 -44.67 16.22
CA ASP A 696 32.10 -44.94 15.30
C ASP A 696 32.22 -46.42 14.89
N ALA A 697 31.56 -47.33 15.61
CA ALA A 697 31.55 -48.75 15.32
C ALA A 697 30.68 -49.12 14.11
N GLN A 698 29.64 -48.33 13.82
CA GLN A 698 28.76 -48.57 12.67
C GLN A 698 29.36 -47.90 11.43
N LYS A 699 29.49 -48.64 10.33
CA LYS A 699 29.95 -48.12 9.04
C LYS A 699 28.84 -48.21 8.01
N TYR A 700 28.75 -47.20 7.16
CA TYR A 700 27.76 -47.10 6.09
C TYR A 700 28.47 -47.04 4.74
N ASP A 701 27.98 -47.81 3.78
CA ASP A 701 28.50 -47.81 2.42
C ASP A 701 28.22 -46.48 1.73
N ARG A 702 27.08 -45.85 2.04
CA ARG A 702 26.65 -44.59 1.42
C ARG A 702 26.17 -43.63 2.48
N ILE A 703 26.58 -42.37 2.36
CA ILE A 703 26.04 -41.28 3.15
C ILE A 703 25.35 -40.29 2.20
N ILE A 704 24.15 -39.85 2.52
CA ILE A 704 23.47 -38.75 1.85
C ILE A 704 23.11 -37.69 2.89
N SER A 705 23.35 -36.42 2.60
CA SER A 705 22.86 -35.32 3.42
C SER A 705 22.35 -34.21 2.52
N CYS A 706 21.08 -33.84 2.69
CA CYS A 706 20.40 -32.85 1.86
C CYS A 706 20.04 -31.62 2.68
N GLU A 707 20.72 -30.50 2.41
CA GLU A 707 20.46 -29.18 3.00
C GLU A 707 20.43 -29.17 4.55
N MET A 708 21.28 -30.02 5.14
CA MET A 708 21.50 -30.10 6.59
C MET A 708 22.65 -29.17 7.03
N LEU A 709 23.65 -28.96 6.16
CA LEU A 709 24.89 -28.25 6.51
C LEU A 709 24.63 -26.80 6.95
N GLU A 710 23.56 -26.20 6.45
CA GLU A 710 23.05 -24.87 6.80
C GLU A 710 22.69 -24.74 8.28
N ALA A 711 22.35 -25.86 8.94
CA ALA A 711 22.05 -25.94 10.36
C ALA A 711 23.26 -26.36 11.22
N VAL A 712 24.40 -26.70 10.62
CA VAL A 712 25.62 -27.06 11.35
C VAL A 712 26.31 -25.83 11.92
N GLY A 713 26.36 -24.73 11.18
CA GLY A 713 27.08 -23.52 11.58
C GLY A 713 28.55 -23.53 11.16
N HIS A 714 29.16 -22.35 11.08
CA HIS A 714 30.52 -22.16 10.56
C HIS A 714 31.58 -22.91 11.38
N GLU A 715 31.42 -22.91 12.71
CA GLU A 715 32.37 -23.41 13.69
C GLU A 715 32.45 -24.95 13.75
N PHE A 716 31.47 -25.65 13.17
CA PHE A 716 31.31 -27.10 13.30
C PHE A 716 31.43 -27.85 11.97
N MET A 717 31.84 -27.20 10.87
CA MET A 717 31.94 -27.85 9.56
C MET A 717 33.05 -28.90 9.52
N GLU A 718 34.21 -28.63 10.13
CA GLU A 718 35.28 -29.62 10.30
C GLU A 718 34.78 -30.85 11.07
N THR A 719 34.06 -30.60 12.17
CA THR A 719 33.45 -31.67 12.97
C THR A 719 32.47 -32.49 12.16
N PHE A 720 31.63 -31.86 11.33
CA PHE A 720 30.72 -32.56 10.44
C PHE A 720 31.45 -33.52 9.49
N PHE A 721 32.48 -33.04 8.78
CA PHE A 721 33.25 -33.89 7.87
C PHE A 721 34.04 -35.00 8.59
N SER A 722 34.56 -34.76 9.80
CA SER A 722 35.20 -35.81 10.59
C SER A 722 34.24 -36.94 10.96
N HIS A 723 33.00 -36.63 11.33
CA HIS A 723 31.99 -37.66 11.63
C HIS A 723 31.53 -38.39 10.36
N CYS A 724 31.40 -37.70 9.23
CA CYS A 724 31.12 -38.36 7.95
C CYS A 724 32.25 -39.31 7.54
N GLU A 725 33.53 -38.91 7.66
CA GLU A 725 34.68 -39.78 7.40
C GLU A 725 34.67 -41.00 8.32
N ALA A 726 34.39 -40.81 9.61
CA ALA A 726 34.33 -41.88 10.59
C ALA A 726 33.20 -42.87 10.27
N ALA A 727 32.01 -42.39 9.89
CA ALA A 727 30.86 -43.24 9.59
C ALA A 727 30.94 -43.96 8.23
N LEU A 728 31.77 -43.49 7.29
CA LEU A 728 31.81 -44.01 5.92
C LEU A 728 32.70 -45.26 5.80
N ALA A 729 32.16 -46.36 5.26
CA ALA A 729 32.91 -47.58 4.91
C ALA A 729 34.03 -47.29 3.90
N GLU A 730 35.05 -48.14 3.81
CA GLU A 730 36.31 -47.86 3.08
C GLU A 730 36.10 -47.46 1.61
N ASP A 731 35.24 -48.17 0.89
CA ASP A 731 34.83 -47.92 -0.50
C ASP A 731 33.54 -47.06 -0.62
N GLY A 732 33.19 -46.35 0.44
CA GLY A 732 31.95 -45.59 0.50
C GLY A 732 31.93 -44.32 -0.35
N ILE A 733 30.71 -43.86 -0.63
CA ILE A 733 30.42 -42.58 -1.31
C ILE A 733 29.59 -41.70 -0.39
N PHE A 734 29.97 -40.42 -0.29
CA PHE A 734 29.19 -39.40 0.42
C PHE A 734 28.64 -38.37 -0.58
N VAL A 735 27.31 -38.21 -0.62
CA VAL A 735 26.63 -37.19 -1.43
C VAL A 735 26.09 -36.10 -0.50
N LEU A 736 26.50 -34.86 -0.75
CA LEU A 736 26.09 -33.68 0.02
C LEU A 736 25.39 -32.68 -0.88
N GLN A 737 24.16 -32.30 -0.53
CA GLN A 737 23.48 -31.13 -1.10
C GLN A 737 23.46 -29.99 -0.09
N PHE A 738 23.76 -28.75 -0.49
CA PHE A 738 23.70 -27.59 0.39
C PHE A 738 23.49 -26.28 -0.37
N ILE A 739 22.69 -25.39 0.22
CA ILE A 739 22.57 -24.00 -0.19
C ILE A 739 23.86 -23.27 0.14
N SER A 740 24.32 -22.45 -0.80
CA SER A 740 25.59 -21.75 -0.71
C SER A 740 25.44 -20.25 -0.94
N ILE A 741 26.39 -19.51 -0.41
CA ILE A 741 26.62 -18.10 -0.73
C ILE A 741 27.98 -17.95 -1.44
N PRO A 742 28.12 -17.03 -2.41
CA PRO A 742 29.41 -16.74 -3.04
C PRO A 742 30.48 -16.39 -2.00
N GLU A 743 31.72 -16.84 -2.26
CA GLU A 743 32.86 -16.69 -1.33
C GLU A 743 33.08 -15.24 -0.91
N GLU A 744 33.02 -14.31 -1.85
CA GLU A 744 33.23 -12.88 -1.61
C GLU A 744 32.24 -12.26 -0.61
N ARG A 745 31.09 -12.91 -0.38
CA ARG A 745 30.03 -12.48 0.54
C ARG A 745 29.98 -13.29 1.84
N TYR A 746 30.72 -14.40 1.91
CA TYR A 746 30.60 -15.37 3.00
C TYR A 746 30.92 -14.77 4.37
N ASP A 747 32.04 -14.04 4.48
CA ASP A 747 32.46 -13.40 5.73
C ASP A 747 31.49 -12.32 6.21
N GLU A 748 30.96 -11.49 5.30
CA GLU A 748 29.95 -10.48 5.65
C GLU A 748 28.67 -11.18 6.15
N TYR A 749 28.21 -12.18 5.40
CA TYR A 749 26.99 -12.91 5.71
C TYR A 749 27.06 -13.61 7.06
N ARG A 750 28.13 -14.37 7.35
CA ARG A 750 28.24 -15.13 8.60
C ARG A 750 28.27 -14.22 9.83
N LEU A 751 28.86 -13.02 9.72
CA LEU A 751 29.00 -12.05 10.81
C LEU A 751 27.79 -11.08 10.94
N SER A 752 26.81 -11.20 10.06
CA SER A 752 25.59 -10.38 10.05
C SER A 752 24.36 -11.17 10.53
N SER A 753 23.37 -10.46 11.07
CA SER A 753 22.02 -11.00 11.29
C SER A 753 21.11 -10.42 10.20
N ASP A 754 20.42 -11.28 9.47
CA ASP A 754 19.51 -10.93 8.39
C ASP A 754 18.09 -11.42 8.69
N PHE A 755 17.16 -11.17 7.77
CA PHE A 755 15.77 -11.61 7.89
C PHE A 755 15.66 -13.12 8.14
N ILE A 756 16.46 -13.93 7.45
CA ILE A 756 16.42 -15.39 7.56
C ILE A 756 16.78 -15.84 8.98
N LYS A 757 17.89 -15.35 9.55
CA LYS A 757 18.32 -15.73 10.90
C LYS A 757 17.41 -15.21 12.02
N GLU A 758 16.67 -14.13 11.79
CA GLU A 758 15.77 -13.56 12.79
C GLU A 758 14.36 -14.15 12.76
N TYR A 759 13.81 -14.44 11.57
CA TYR A 759 12.39 -14.80 11.41
C TYR A 759 12.16 -16.26 10.98
N ILE A 760 13.07 -16.88 10.21
CA ILE A 760 12.81 -18.18 9.56
C ILE A 760 13.68 -19.30 10.12
N PHE A 761 15.01 -19.15 10.06
CA PHE A 761 15.99 -20.16 10.45
C PHE A 761 16.98 -19.61 11.49
N PRO A 762 16.59 -19.53 12.79
CA PRO A 762 17.49 -19.11 13.84
C PRO A 762 18.73 -20.01 13.92
N GLY A 763 19.92 -19.41 13.87
CA GLY A 763 21.19 -20.15 13.91
C GLY A 763 21.65 -20.72 12.55
N GLY A 764 20.88 -20.49 11.48
CA GLY A 764 21.28 -20.89 10.12
C GLY A 764 22.54 -20.18 9.63
N CYS A 765 23.39 -20.89 8.91
CA CYS A 765 24.61 -20.37 8.30
C CYS A 765 24.85 -21.04 6.94
N LEU A 766 24.58 -20.32 5.85
CA LEU A 766 24.93 -20.76 4.51
C LEU A 766 26.47 -20.78 4.32
N PRO A 767 27.08 -21.93 3.99
CA PRO A 767 28.50 -22.00 3.64
C PRO A 767 28.78 -21.41 2.25
N SER A 768 30.06 -21.16 1.96
CA SER A 768 30.55 -21.07 0.59
C SER A 768 31.12 -22.42 0.13
N LEU A 769 31.18 -22.66 -1.18
CA LEU A 769 31.79 -23.88 -1.72
C LEU A 769 33.25 -24.04 -1.26
N ALA A 770 34.03 -22.95 -1.25
CA ALA A 770 35.42 -22.97 -0.81
C ALA A 770 35.54 -23.35 0.68
N ARG A 771 34.66 -22.82 1.54
CA ARG A 771 34.62 -23.18 2.96
C ARG A 771 34.32 -24.67 3.15
N VAL A 772 33.34 -25.22 2.41
CA VAL A 772 32.98 -26.64 2.48
C VAL A 772 34.17 -27.51 2.07
N THR A 773 34.80 -27.22 0.92
CA THR A 773 35.95 -27.99 0.45
C THR A 773 37.15 -27.87 1.38
N SER A 774 37.35 -26.70 2.02
CA SER A 774 38.41 -26.52 3.01
C SER A 774 38.19 -27.34 4.27
N ALA A 775 36.98 -27.35 4.83
CA ALA A 775 36.64 -28.17 6.01
C ALA A 775 36.76 -29.66 5.70
N MET A 776 36.30 -30.09 4.53
CA MET A 776 36.46 -31.47 4.07
C MET A 776 37.95 -31.86 4.04
N ALA A 777 38.79 -31.05 3.37
CA ALA A 777 40.21 -31.36 3.19
C ALA A 777 41.00 -31.34 4.51
N SER A 778 40.62 -30.49 5.48
CA SER A 778 41.31 -30.41 6.78
C SER A 778 40.97 -31.54 7.74
N SER A 779 39.84 -32.23 7.52
CA SER A 779 39.20 -33.04 8.56
C SER A 779 38.77 -34.43 8.10
N SER A 780 39.09 -34.79 6.86
CA SER A 780 38.78 -36.10 6.26
C SER A 780 39.82 -36.47 5.19
N ARG A 781 39.76 -37.71 4.68
CA ARG A 781 40.54 -38.14 3.51
C ARG A 781 39.77 -37.96 2.21
N LEU A 782 38.56 -37.42 2.28
CA LEU A 782 37.66 -37.33 1.14
C LEU A 782 38.20 -36.40 0.04
N CYS A 783 37.90 -36.78 -1.20
CA CYS A 783 38.16 -36.04 -2.42
C CYS A 783 36.84 -35.77 -3.13
N VAL A 784 36.81 -34.68 -3.91
CA VAL A 784 35.65 -34.29 -4.71
C VAL A 784 35.66 -35.07 -6.02
N GLU A 785 34.61 -35.86 -6.27
CA GLU A 785 34.43 -36.64 -7.50
C GLU A 785 33.50 -35.94 -8.50
N ASN A 786 32.50 -35.19 -8.00
CA ASN A 786 31.56 -34.45 -8.82
C ASN A 786 31.03 -33.23 -8.07
N VAL A 787 30.82 -32.13 -8.78
CA VAL A 787 30.15 -30.92 -8.29
C VAL A 787 29.15 -30.46 -9.34
N GLU A 788 27.91 -30.21 -8.90
CA GLU A 788 26.86 -29.66 -9.75
C GLU A 788 26.13 -28.54 -9.02
N ASN A 789 25.94 -27.38 -9.68
CA ASN A 789 25.15 -26.28 -9.15
C ASN A 789 23.70 -26.35 -9.66
N ILE A 790 22.78 -26.70 -8.78
CA ILE A 790 21.34 -26.78 -9.04
C ILE A 790 20.58 -25.52 -8.60
N GLY A 791 21.27 -24.47 -8.13
CA GLY A 791 20.65 -23.28 -7.53
C GLY A 791 19.67 -22.54 -8.43
N ILE A 792 19.82 -22.64 -9.75
CA ILE A 792 18.88 -22.04 -10.72
C ILE A 792 17.46 -22.60 -10.60
N HIS A 793 17.31 -23.84 -10.11
CA HIS A 793 16.03 -24.51 -9.95
C HIS A 793 15.29 -24.06 -8.69
N TYR A 794 16.02 -23.58 -7.68
CA TYR A 794 15.45 -23.20 -6.39
C TYR A 794 14.51 -21.98 -6.53
N TYR A 795 14.82 -21.05 -7.44
CA TYR A 795 13.90 -19.97 -7.77
C TYR A 795 12.51 -20.52 -8.12
N GLN A 796 12.44 -21.50 -9.03
CA GLN A 796 11.17 -22.07 -9.48
C GLN A 796 10.48 -22.83 -8.34
N THR A 797 11.22 -23.60 -7.54
CA THR A 797 10.68 -24.25 -6.34
C THR A 797 9.99 -23.25 -5.40
N LEU A 798 10.65 -22.13 -5.09
CA LEU A 798 10.09 -21.08 -4.22
C LEU A 798 8.87 -20.39 -4.84
N ARG A 799 8.82 -20.24 -6.18
CA ARG A 799 7.63 -19.73 -6.88
C ARG A 799 6.44 -20.68 -6.76
N CYS A 800 6.67 -21.99 -6.91
CA CYS A 800 5.64 -23.01 -6.71
C CYS A 800 5.11 -22.98 -5.27
N TRP A 801 6.00 -22.98 -4.27
CA TRP A 801 5.61 -22.92 -2.86
C TRP A 801 4.81 -21.66 -2.53
N ARG A 802 5.28 -20.48 -2.94
CA ARG A 802 4.56 -19.21 -2.71
C ARG A 802 3.16 -19.24 -3.34
N LYS A 803 3.06 -19.72 -4.58
CA LYS A 803 1.78 -19.79 -5.29
C LYS A 803 0.78 -20.65 -4.51
N THR A 804 1.14 -21.89 -4.20
CA THR A 804 0.27 -22.82 -3.48
C THR A 804 -0.07 -22.30 -2.07
N PHE A 805 0.91 -21.73 -1.36
CA PHE A 805 0.72 -21.16 -0.04
C PHE A 805 -0.35 -20.04 -0.03
N LEU A 806 -0.26 -19.11 -0.98
CA LEU A 806 -1.22 -18.00 -1.08
C LEU A 806 -2.59 -18.47 -1.60
N GLU A 807 -2.65 -19.44 -2.51
CA GLU A 807 -3.92 -20.04 -2.95
C GLU A 807 -4.65 -20.76 -1.80
N ARG A 808 -3.92 -21.30 -0.83
CA ARG A 808 -4.47 -21.97 0.36
C ARG A 808 -4.46 -21.10 1.62
N GLN A 809 -4.31 -19.78 1.49
CA GLN A 809 -4.25 -18.84 2.62
C GLN A 809 -5.39 -19.03 3.63
N LYS A 810 -6.62 -19.26 3.15
CA LYS A 810 -7.78 -19.48 4.03
C LYS A 810 -7.58 -20.70 4.95
N GLN A 811 -7.10 -21.82 4.40
CA GLN A 811 -6.86 -23.04 5.16
C GLN A 811 -5.75 -22.83 6.20
N ILE A 812 -4.73 -22.03 5.87
CA ILE A 812 -3.66 -21.65 6.80
C ILE A 812 -4.22 -20.84 7.98
N ILE A 813 -5.15 -19.91 7.72
CA ILE A 813 -5.83 -19.15 8.79
C ILE A 813 -6.69 -20.07 9.66
N ASP A 814 -7.39 -21.03 9.04
CA ASP A 814 -8.22 -22.00 9.75
C ASP A 814 -7.39 -22.93 10.67
N LEU A 815 -6.10 -23.14 10.36
CA LEU A 815 -5.13 -23.83 11.25
C LEU A 815 -4.65 -22.97 12.44
N GLY A 816 -5.08 -21.71 12.52
CA GLY A 816 -4.76 -20.79 13.63
C GLY A 816 -3.59 -19.83 13.37
N PHE A 817 -3.07 -19.74 12.14
CA PHE A 817 -2.03 -18.78 11.78
C PHE A 817 -2.62 -17.43 11.36
N ASP A 818 -1.99 -16.33 11.75
CA ASP A 818 -2.49 -14.97 11.47
C ASP A 818 -1.93 -14.37 10.16
N ASP A 819 -2.45 -13.21 9.77
CA ASP A 819 -1.96 -12.51 8.56
C ASP A 819 -0.48 -12.10 8.67
N LYS A 820 0.03 -11.91 9.89
CA LYS A 820 1.43 -11.58 10.13
C LYS A 820 2.33 -12.76 9.79
N PHE A 821 1.92 -13.97 10.16
CA PHE A 821 2.56 -15.21 9.76
C PHE A 821 2.59 -15.36 8.24
N ILE A 822 1.45 -15.16 7.58
CA ILE A 822 1.33 -15.23 6.12
C ILE A 822 2.30 -14.25 5.43
N ARG A 823 2.31 -12.98 5.85
CA ARG A 823 3.24 -11.97 5.28
C ARG A 823 4.71 -12.29 5.57
N THR A 824 5.01 -12.93 6.70
CA THR A 824 6.37 -13.39 7.02
C THR A 824 6.83 -14.48 6.04
N TRP A 825 5.97 -15.45 5.76
CA TRP A 825 6.26 -16.54 4.80
C TRP A 825 6.29 -16.07 3.35
N GLU A 826 5.38 -15.16 2.98
CA GLU A 826 5.41 -14.53 1.66
C GLU A 826 6.73 -13.77 1.44
N TYR A 827 7.17 -12.98 2.43
CA TYR A 827 8.45 -12.28 2.39
C TYR A 827 9.61 -13.26 2.28
N TYR A 828 9.57 -14.37 3.02
CA TYR A 828 10.57 -15.43 2.93
C TYR A 828 10.69 -16.03 1.54
N PHE A 829 9.58 -16.40 0.89
CA PHE A 829 9.63 -16.98 -0.44
C PHE A 829 10.23 -15.99 -1.47
N ASP A 830 9.80 -14.73 -1.45
CA ASP A 830 10.29 -13.71 -2.39
C ASP A 830 11.74 -13.30 -2.09
N TYR A 831 12.14 -13.24 -0.82
CA TYR A 831 13.50 -12.96 -0.38
C TYR A 831 14.49 -14.01 -0.89
N CYS A 832 14.19 -15.29 -0.66
CA CYS A 832 15.03 -16.38 -1.15
C CYS A 832 14.99 -16.48 -2.69
N ALA A 833 13.82 -16.29 -3.31
CA ALA A 833 13.67 -16.35 -4.75
C ALA A 833 14.49 -15.25 -5.44
N ALA A 834 14.50 -14.02 -4.90
CA ALA A 834 15.36 -12.95 -5.38
C ALA A 834 16.84 -13.35 -5.30
N GLY A 835 17.26 -13.97 -4.20
CA GLY A 835 18.63 -14.44 -4.00
C GLY A 835 19.09 -15.44 -5.07
N PHE A 836 18.32 -16.50 -5.29
CA PHE A 836 18.62 -17.50 -6.33
C PHE A 836 18.50 -16.94 -7.75
N LYS A 837 17.49 -16.11 -8.01
CA LYS A 837 17.28 -15.54 -9.36
C LYS A 837 18.40 -14.59 -9.77
N THR A 838 19.01 -13.91 -8.81
CA THR A 838 20.15 -13.00 -9.01
C THR A 838 21.50 -13.70 -8.88
N LEU A 839 21.52 -15.02 -8.66
CA LEU A 839 22.74 -15.83 -8.46
C LEU A 839 23.58 -15.36 -7.25
N THR A 840 22.95 -14.66 -6.31
CA THR A 840 23.58 -14.29 -5.04
C THR A 840 23.50 -15.40 -4.00
N LEU A 841 22.75 -16.44 -4.32
CA LEU A 841 22.70 -17.74 -3.65
C LEU A 841 22.89 -18.85 -4.71
N GLY A 842 23.52 -19.94 -4.32
CA GLY A 842 23.64 -21.16 -5.11
C GLY A 842 23.15 -22.37 -4.33
N ASN A 843 23.08 -23.53 -4.98
CA ASN A 843 22.80 -24.80 -4.29
C ASN A 843 23.60 -25.88 -4.98
N TYR A 844 24.48 -26.57 -4.25
CA TYR A 844 25.40 -27.54 -4.82
C TYR A 844 25.03 -28.95 -4.42
N GLN A 845 25.13 -29.89 -5.35
CA GLN A 845 25.26 -31.32 -5.07
C GLN A 845 26.70 -31.74 -5.31
N VAL A 846 27.37 -32.23 -4.27
CA VAL A 846 28.77 -32.66 -4.29
C VAL A 846 28.87 -34.14 -3.94
N VAL A 847 29.66 -34.87 -4.72
CA VAL A 847 29.97 -36.28 -4.48
C VAL A 847 31.41 -36.37 -3.97
N PHE A 848 31.58 -37.03 -2.84
CA PHE A 848 32.85 -37.25 -2.19
C PHE A 848 33.18 -38.74 -2.10
N SER A 849 34.46 -39.07 -2.25
CA SER A 849 34.97 -40.44 -2.06
C SER A 849 36.42 -40.42 -1.56
N ARG A 850 36.94 -41.55 -1.10
CA ARG A 850 38.37 -41.64 -0.74
C ARG A 850 39.25 -41.74 -1.99
N PRO A 851 40.52 -41.30 -1.92
CA PRO A 851 41.43 -41.33 -3.07
C PRO A 851 41.57 -42.76 -3.58
N GLY A 852 41.39 -42.95 -4.89
CA GLY A 852 41.55 -44.26 -5.52
C GLY A 852 40.42 -45.25 -5.22
N ASN A 853 39.19 -44.81 -4.98
CA ASN A 853 38.02 -45.67 -4.78
C ASN A 853 37.57 -46.39 -6.08
N ILE A 854 38.44 -47.26 -6.59
CA ILE A 854 38.23 -48.07 -7.81
C ILE A 854 37.01 -49.00 -7.64
N ALA A 855 36.75 -49.49 -6.43
CA ALA A 855 35.62 -50.37 -6.16
C ALA A 855 34.26 -49.70 -6.46
N ALA A 856 34.12 -48.40 -6.16
CA ALA A 856 32.88 -47.67 -6.41
C ALA A 856 32.78 -47.05 -7.81
N PHE A 857 33.92 -46.66 -8.41
CA PHE A 857 33.96 -45.96 -9.70
C PHE A 857 34.33 -46.82 -10.90
N GLY A 858 34.85 -48.03 -10.68
CA GLY A 858 35.44 -48.89 -11.71
C GLY A 858 36.91 -48.53 -11.98
N ASP A 859 37.69 -49.46 -12.51
CA ASP A 859 39.05 -49.20 -12.99
C ASP A 859 38.98 -48.66 -14.43
N PRO A 860 39.24 -47.37 -14.67
CA PRO A 860 39.20 -46.81 -16.02
C PRO A 860 40.34 -47.31 -16.92
N PHE A 861 41.38 -47.93 -16.37
CA PHE A 861 42.57 -48.35 -17.11
C PHE A 861 42.72 -49.87 -17.26
N HIS A 862 41.91 -50.69 -16.59
CA HIS A 862 41.93 -52.17 -16.62
C HIS A 862 43.33 -52.84 -16.48
N SER A 863 44.38 -52.12 -16.04
CA SER A 863 45.77 -52.58 -16.24
C SER A 863 46.86 -51.97 -15.35
N LEU A 864 46.54 -51.22 -14.29
CA LEU A 864 47.57 -50.78 -13.33
C LEU A 864 47.64 -51.76 -12.14
N PRO A 865 48.79 -52.41 -11.88
CA PRO A 865 48.97 -53.17 -10.64
C PRO A 865 48.88 -52.16 -9.49
N SER A 866 47.87 -52.29 -8.63
CA SER A 866 47.77 -51.43 -7.46
C SER A 866 49.04 -51.61 -6.61
N ALA A 867 49.62 -50.50 -6.15
CA ALA A 867 50.75 -50.51 -5.21
C ALA A 867 50.39 -51.06 -3.81
N GLN A 868 49.24 -51.73 -3.67
CA GLN A 868 48.69 -52.29 -2.44
C GLN A 868 48.20 -53.73 -2.63
N LYS A 869 48.97 -54.59 -3.32
CA LYS A 869 48.86 -56.03 -3.04
C LYS A 869 49.45 -56.30 -1.66
N LYS A 870 48.60 -56.37 -0.62
CA LYS A 870 48.96 -57.08 0.62
C LYS A 870 49.26 -58.53 0.23
N GLN A 871 50.47 -58.98 0.52
CA GLN A 871 50.80 -60.40 0.55
C GLN A 871 49.93 -61.09 1.61
N GLU A 872 49.50 -62.30 1.25
CA GLU A 872 48.50 -63.15 1.91
C GLU A 872 48.73 -63.42 3.40
#